data_AF-D8R8K7-F1
#
_entry.id   AF-D8R8K7-F1
#
_cell.length_a   1.000
_cell.length_b   1.000
_cell.length_c   1.000
_cell.angle_alpha   90.00
_cell.angle_beta   90.00
_cell.angle_gamma   90.00
#
_symmetry.space_group_name_H-M   'P 1'
#
loop_
_entity.id
_entity.type
_entity.pdbx_description
1 polymer ?
#
loop_
_entity_poly.entity_id
_entity_poly.type
_entity_poly.pdbx_seq_one_letter_code
_entity_poly.pdbx_strand_id
1 'polypeptide(L)'
;MRLEADIWSLNNHLLVKILEKLDEVVDRKSWRLTCKRFYAAGAESQKTMRLFNSELLPRALARHTGIESLDLSSCIKITDEDLALVGELAGTRLRSLGLARMGGFTVAGIVALARNCSALVELDLRCCNSLGDLELAAVCQLGSLRKLDLTGCYMISDAGLGCLAAGCKKLQVVVLKGCVGISDAGLCFLASNCKELTTIDVSYTEITDDGVRCLSNLPSLRVLNLAACSNVGDAGLTRTSTSLLELDLSCCRSVTNVGISFLSKRSLQFLKLGFCSPVKKRSQITGQLLEAVGKLTQIQTLKLAGCEIAGDGLRFVGSCCLQLSDLSLSKCRGVTDSGMASIFHGCKNLRKLDLTCCLDLTEITAYNIARSSAGLVSLKIEACRILTENNIPLLMERCSCLEELDVTDCNIDDAGLECIAKCKFLKTLKLGFCKVSDNGIEHVGRNCSDLIELDLYRSGNVGDAGVASIAAGCRKLRILNLSYCPNITDASIVSISQLSHLQQLEIRGCKRVGLEKKLPEFKNLVELDLKHCGIGDRGMTSIVYCFPNLQQLNLSYCRISNAGLVMLGNLRCLQNVKLVQIGDVSIEVLAAALLSCVCLKKAKLFCNALLNDSINARYQQLEDRGCRIRWMIKPER
;
A
#
# COMPACT_ATOMS: atom_id res chain seq x y z
N MET A 1 19.02 -48.50 -7.90
CA MET A 1 18.80 -48.10 -9.31
C MET A 1 17.46 -48.61 -9.85
N ARG A 2 16.32 -48.10 -9.37
CA ARG A 2 14.98 -48.26 -10.02
C ARG A 2 14.03 -47.13 -9.57
N LEU A 3 14.47 -45.88 -9.71
CA LEU A 3 13.61 -44.69 -9.53
C LEU A 3 13.74 -43.71 -10.71
N GLU A 4 14.76 -43.86 -11.55
CA GLU A 4 14.96 -42.99 -12.73
C GLU A 4 14.01 -43.32 -13.90
N ALA A 5 13.33 -44.46 -13.90
CA ALA A 5 12.42 -44.84 -14.99
C ALA A 5 10.96 -44.32 -14.82
N ASP A 6 10.52 -44.00 -13.59
CA ASP A 6 9.10 -43.72 -13.31
C ASP A 6 8.72 -42.24 -13.41
N ILE A 7 9.64 -41.29 -13.19
CA ILE A 7 9.31 -39.86 -13.31
C ILE A 7 9.05 -39.46 -14.78
N TRP A 8 9.74 -40.10 -15.73
CA TRP A 8 9.60 -39.78 -17.14
C TRP A 8 8.32 -40.37 -17.78
N SER A 9 7.66 -41.31 -17.11
CA SER A 9 6.36 -41.88 -17.53
C SER A 9 5.16 -41.02 -17.08
N LEU A 10 5.34 -40.08 -16.14
CA LEU A 10 4.29 -39.19 -15.64
C LEU A 10 3.79 -38.24 -16.74
N ASN A 11 2.52 -38.33 -17.13
CA ASN A 11 1.91 -37.38 -18.08
C ASN A 11 1.88 -35.93 -17.53
N ASN A 12 1.69 -34.93 -18.40
CA ASN A 12 1.72 -33.52 -18.00
C ASN A 12 0.68 -33.19 -16.91
N HIS A 13 -0.47 -33.85 -16.91
CA HIS A 13 -1.50 -33.66 -15.89
C HIS A 13 -1.02 -34.08 -14.48
N LEU A 14 -0.30 -35.20 -14.37
CA LEU A 14 0.31 -35.63 -13.11
C LEU A 14 1.45 -34.70 -12.69
N LEU A 15 2.24 -34.20 -13.64
CA LEU A 15 3.29 -33.21 -13.37
C LEU A 15 2.71 -31.89 -12.82
N VAL A 16 1.59 -31.41 -13.37
CA VAL A 16 0.87 -30.23 -12.84
C VAL A 16 0.35 -30.50 -11.42
N LYS A 17 -0.27 -31.67 -11.18
CA LYS A 17 -0.75 -32.05 -9.83
C LYS A 17 0.38 -32.14 -8.80
N ILE A 18 1.56 -32.61 -9.18
CA ILE A 18 2.73 -32.62 -8.30
C ILE A 18 3.20 -31.19 -8.01
N LEU A 19 3.28 -30.35 -9.04
CA LEU A 19 3.68 -28.95 -8.90
C LEU A 19 2.70 -28.16 -8.02
N GLU A 20 1.39 -28.45 -8.07
CA GLU A 20 0.37 -27.87 -7.19
C GLU A 20 0.56 -28.24 -5.70
N LYS A 21 1.30 -29.31 -5.40
CA LYS A 21 1.66 -29.73 -4.03
C LYS A 21 2.98 -29.12 -3.53
N LEU A 22 3.71 -28.38 -4.37
CA LEU A 22 4.88 -27.65 -3.94
C LEU A 22 4.44 -26.32 -3.33
N ASP A 23 4.64 -26.15 -2.02
CA ASP A 23 4.23 -24.94 -1.29
C ASP A 23 5.25 -23.81 -1.42
N GLU A 24 6.54 -24.14 -1.51
CA GLU A 24 7.63 -23.17 -1.55
C GLU A 24 7.88 -22.60 -2.96
N VAL A 25 8.04 -21.28 -3.04
CA VAL A 25 8.32 -20.57 -4.32
C VAL A 25 9.65 -21.01 -4.93
N VAL A 26 10.62 -21.35 -4.09
CA VAL A 26 11.95 -21.82 -4.52
C VAL A 26 11.81 -23.18 -5.21
N ASP A 27 11.03 -24.10 -4.65
CA ASP A 27 10.81 -25.43 -5.21
C ASP A 27 10.08 -25.36 -6.55
N ARG A 28 9.09 -24.48 -6.68
CA ARG A 28 8.42 -24.22 -7.97
C ARG A 28 9.37 -23.65 -9.03
N LYS A 29 10.37 -22.83 -8.63
CA LYS A 29 11.41 -22.35 -9.54
C LYS A 29 12.36 -23.48 -9.95
N SER A 30 12.86 -24.24 -8.98
CA SER A 30 13.73 -25.40 -9.22
C SER A 30 13.05 -26.44 -10.13
N TRP A 31 11.75 -26.67 -9.94
CA TRP A 31 10.91 -27.49 -10.81
C TRP A 31 10.99 -27.04 -12.26
N ARG A 32 10.74 -25.76 -12.53
CA ARG A 32 10.77 -25.20 -13.89
C ARG A 32 12.17 -25.29 -14.52
N LEU A 33 13.23 -25.29 -13.71
CA LEU A 33 14.61 -25.40 -14.18
C LEU A 33 15.05 -26.85 -14.46
N THR A 34 14.24 -27.84 -14.07
CA THR A 34 14.62 -29.27 -14.18
C THR A 34 14.75 -29.72 -15.64
N CYS A 35 13.75 -29.46 -16.49
CA CYS A 35 13.81 -29.71 -17.93
C CYS A 35 12.68 -28.98 -18.67
N LYS A 36 12.70 -29.02 -20.02
CA LYS A 36 11.65 -28.40 -20.86
C LYS A 36 10.23 -28.88 -20.53
N ARG A 37 10.06 -30.16 -20.17
CA ARG A 37 8.74 -30.75 -19.84
C ARG A 37 8.20 -30.23 -18.51
N PHE A 38 9.05 -30.16 -17.48
CA PHE A 38 8.69 -29.59 -16.18
C PHE A 38 8.47 -28.08 -16.26
N TYR A 39 9.26 -27.39 -17.10
CA TYR A 39 9.01 -26.00 -17.46
C TYR A 39 7.63 -25.83 -18.09
N ALA A 40 7.26 -26.66 -19.08
CA ALA A 40 5.96 -26.57 -19.76
C ALA A 40 4.79 -26.85 -18.80
N ALA A 41 4.89 -27.89 -17.97
CA ALA A 41 3.91 -28.16 -16.90
C ALA A 41 3.81 -26.99 -15.91
N GLY A 42 4.95 -26.34 -15.59
CA GLY A 42 4.96 -25.17 -14.72
C GLY A 42 4.47 -23.87 -15.36
N ALA A 43 4.45 -23.79 -16.69
CA ALA A 43 3.81 -22.70 -17.42
C ALA A 43 2.28 -22.89 -17.45
N GLU A 44 1.82 -24.15 -17.57
CA GLU A 44 0.42 -24.56 -17.57
C GLU A 44 -0.25 -24.36 -16.19
N SER A 45 0.47 -24.61 -15.10
CA SER A 45 -0.04 -24.37 -13.74
C SER A 45 -0.07 -22.89 -13.32
N GLN A 46 0.53 -21.99 -14.12
CA GLN A 46 0.64 -20.59 -13.76
C GLN A 46 -0.65 -19.83 -14.10
N LYS A 47 -1.45 -19.57 -13.08
CA LYS A 47 -2.73 -18.83 -13.21
C LYS A 47 -2.57 -17.32 -13.21
N THR A 48 -1.50 -16.80 -12.62
CA THR A 48 -1.28 -15.36 -12.46
C THR A 48 0.01 -14.92 -13.13
N MET A 49 -0.02 -13.78 -13.81
CA MET A 49 1.14 -13.22 -14.49
C MET A 49 1.14 -11.70 -14.40
N ARG A 50 2.31 -11.11 -14.14
CA ARG A 50 2.56 -9.68 -14.30
C ARG A 50 3.58 -9.48 -15.42
N LEU A 51 3.26 -8.62 -16.38
CA LEU A 51 4.15 -8.25 -17.48
C LEU A 51 4.66 -6.82 -17.33
N PHE A 52 5.91 -6.62 -17.70
CA PHE A 52 6.60 -5.32 -17.69
C PHE A 52 6.79 -4.73 -19.09
N ASN A 53 6.63 -5.55 -20.14
CA ASN A 53 6.72 -5.15 -21.53
C ASN A 53 5.60 -5.83 -22.33
N SER A 54 4.82 -5.04 -23.06
CA SER A 54 3.72 -5.51 -23.91
C SER A 54 4.20 -6.30 -25.14
N GLU A 55 5.42 -6.07 -25.64
CA GLU A 55 5.98 -6.83 -26.77
C GLU A 55 6.13 -8.32 -26.46
N LEU A 56 6.22 -8.68 -25.17
CA LEU A 56 6.30 -10.07 -24.73
C LEU A 56 4.93 -10.74 -24.67
N LEU A 57 3.84 -9.98 -24.79
CA LEU A 57 2.47 -10.44 -24.60
C LEU A 57 2.09 -11.59 -25.55
N PRO A 58 2.38 -11.55 -26.87
CA PRO A 58 2.08 -12.68 -27.75
C PRO A 58 2.80 -13.96 -27.33
N ARG A 59 4.11 -13.85 -27.03
CA ARG A 59 4.92 -15.00 -26.61
C ARG A 59 4.51 -15.53 -25.25
N ALA A 60 4.16 -14.64 -24.32
CA ALA A 60 3.77 -14.99 -22.96
C ALA A 60 2.40 -15.69 -22.95
N LEU A 61 1.40 -15.14 -23.63
CA LEU A 61 0.05 -15.73 -23.66
C LEU A 61 -0.01 -17.01 -24.49
N ALA A 62 0.78 -17.12 -25.57
CA ALA A 62 0.90 -18.38 -26.31
C ALA A 62 1.53 -19.50 -25.47
N ARG A 63 2.46 -19.15 -24.58
CA ARG A 63 3.19 -20.11 -23.74
C ARG A 63 2.43 -20.49 -22.47
N HIS A 64 1.69 -19.56 -21.90
CA HIS A 64 0.98 -19.73 -20.64
C HIS A 64 -0.53 -19.77 -20.90
N THR A 65 -1.00 -20.91 -21.39
CA THR A 65 -2.39 -21.11 -21.80
C THR A 65 -3.38 -21.20 -20.65
N GLY A 66 -2.91 -21.33 -19.40
CA GLY A 66 -3.71 -21.41 -18.17
C GLY A 66 -3.88 -20.09 -17.41
N ILE A 67 -3.53 -18.94 -18.02
CA ILE A 67 -3.64 -17.65 -17.33
C ILE A 67 -5.10 -17.28 -17.05
N GLU A 68 -5.39 -17.02 -15.78
CA GLU A 68 -6.67 -16.50 -15.30
C GLU A 68 -6.54 -15.03 -14.83
N SER A 69 -5.36 -14.60 -14.40
CA SER A 69 -5.10 -13.21 -13.96
C SER A 69 -3.87 -12.64 -14.65
N LEU A 70 -4.05 -11.54 -15.36
CA LEU A 70 -3.00 -10.83 -16.08
C LEU A 70 -2.89 -9.39 -15.57
N ASP A 71 -1.71 -9.00 -15.09
CA ASP A 71 -1.43 -7.64 -14.65
C ASP A 71 -0.47 -6.96 -15.64
N LEU A 72 -1.01 -6.02 -16.40
CA LEU A 72 -0.30 -5.18 -17.37
C LEU A 72 -0.05 -3.77 -16.81
N SER A 73 -0.44 -3.48 -15.57
CA SER A 73 -0.22 -2.16 -14.94
C SER A 73 1.26 -1.79 -14.85
N SER A 74 2.15 -2.78 -15.01
CA SER A 74 3.60 -2.62 -15.05
C SER A 74 4.16 -2.31 -16.44
N CYS A 75 3.38 -2.46 -17.52
CA CYS A 75 3.76 -2.09 -18.88
C CYS A 75 3.82 -0.56 -19.06
N ILE A 76 4.39 -0.13 -20.19
CA ILE A 76 4.59 1.29 -20.51
C ILE A 76 3.34 1.88 -21.13
N LYS A 77 2.84 1.18 -22.13
CA LYS A 77 1.68 1.52 -22.93
C LYS A 77 0.99 0.23 -23.30
N ILE A 78 -0.33 0.29 -23.35
CA ILE A 78 -1.18 -0.79 -23.87
C ILE A 78 -2.04 -0.15 -24.94
N THR A 79 -1.96 -0.69 -26.14
CA THR A 79 -2.71 -0.23 -27.31
C THR A 79 -3.99 -1.04 -27.51
N ASP A 80 -4.82 -0.63 -28.46
CA ASP A 80 -5.99 -1.41 -28.85
C ASP A 80 -5.61 -2.78 -29.41
N GLU A 81 -4.49 -2.87 -30.14
CA GLU A 81 -3.95 -4.13 -30.66
C GLU A 81 -3.53 -5.07 -29.52
N ASP A 82 -2.88 -4.54 -28.48
CA ASP A 82 -2.51 -5.32 -27.30
C ASP A 82 -3.75 -5.90 -26.59
N LEU A 83 -4.81 -5.10 -26.43
CA LEU A 83 -6.06 -5.57 -25.82
C LEU A 83 -6.79 -6.60 -26.69
N ALA A 84 -6.76 -6.42 -28.02
CA ALA A 84 -7.28 -7.40 -28.96
C ALA A 84 -6.52 -8.74 -28.83
N LEU A 85 -5.18 -8.69 -28.77
CA LEU A 85 -4.32 -9.88 -28.56
C LEU A 85 -4.60 -10.57 -27.23
N VAL A 86 -4.81 -9.81 -26.14
CA VAL A 86 -5.25 -10.38 -24.87
C VAL A 86 -6.58 -11.11 -25.04
N GLY A 87 -7.54 -10.48 -25.73
CA GLY A 87 -8.82 -11.08 -26.06
C GLY A 87 -8.68 -12.38 -26.84
N GLU A 88 -7.90 -12.39 -27.91
CA GLU A 88 -7.71 -13.55 -28.78
C GLU A 88 -6.99 -14.71 -28.08
N LEU A 89 -5.93 -14.42 -27.33
CA LEU A 89 -5.06 -15.44 -26.77
C LEU A 89 -5.50 -15.90 -25.38
N ALA A 90 -6.00 -15.01 -24.52
CA ALA A 90 -6.50 -15.40 -23.21
C ALA A 90 -7.99 -15.78 -23.26
N GLY A 91 -8.79 -15.00 -23.99
CA GLY A 91 -10.21 -15.23 -24.22
C GLY A 91 -11.02 -15.44 -22.93
N THR A 92 -11.90 -16.43 -22.96
CA THR A 92 -12.83 -16.76 -21.87
C THR A 92 -12.16 -17.37 -20.63
N ARG A 93 -10.84 -17.58 -20.64
CA ARG A 93 -10.09 -18.02 -19.45
C ARG A 93 -9.75 -16.87 -18.52
N LEU A 94 -9.59 -15.66 -19.07
CA LEU A 94 -9.21 -14.51 -18.29
C LEU A 94 -10.34 -14.14 -17.31
N ARG A 95 -9.99 -14.08 -16.02
CA ARG A 95 -10.87 -13.72 -14.91
C ARG A 95 -10.52 -12.35 -14.34
N SER A 96 -9.25 -11.95 -14.39
CA SER A 96 -8.78 -10.69 -13.80
C SER A 96 -7.78 -10.01 -14.73
N LEU A 97 -8.00 -8.73 -15.02
CA LEU A 97 -7.11 -7.92 -15.85
C LEU A 97 -6.75 -6.60 -15.15
N GLY A 98 -5.44 -6.37 -14.98
CA GLY A 98 -4.89 -5.14 -14.43
C GLY A 98 -4.37 -4.20 -15.51
N LEU A 99 -4.98 -3.02 -15.63
CA LEU A 99 -4.58 -1.94 -16.54
C LEU A 99 -4.33 -0.62 -15.79
N ALA A 100 -4.10 -0.68 -14.47
CA ALA A 100 -3.90 0.52 -13.67
C ALA A 100 -2.78 1.41 -14.23
N ARG A 101 -3.06 2.70 -14.35
CA ARG A 101 -2.19 3.77 -14.86
C ARG A 101 -1.79 3.58 -16.32
N MET A 102 -2.50 2.75 -17.08
CA MET A 102 -2.26 2.62 -18.52
C MET A 102 -3.01 3.70 -19.29
N GLY A 103 -2.48 4.02 -20.47
CA GLY A 103 -3.11 4.82 -21.51
C GLY A 103 -2.72 4.29 -22.88
N GLY A 104 -3.37 4.79 -23.93
CA GLY A 104 -3.08 4.40 -25.32
C GLY A 104 -4.03 3.39 -25.94
N PHE A 105 -5.00 2.88 -25.19
CA PHE A 105 -6.17 2.18 -25.72
C PHE A 105 -7.38 3.11 -25.72
N THR A 106 -8.32 2.85 -26.61
CA THR A 106 -9.55 3.60 -26.85
C THR A 106 -10.77 2.71 -26.60
N VAL A 107 -11.97 3.21 -26.94
CA VAL A 107 -13.20 2.41 -26.99
C VAL A 107 -13.00 1.12 -27.80
N ALA A 108 -12.24 1.16 -28.90
CA ALA A 108 -12.04 0.00 -29.78
C ALA A 108 -11.35 -1.16 -29.05
N GLY A 109 -10.28 -0.89 -28.30
CA GLY A 109 -9.57 -1.92 -27.53
C GLY A 109 -10.41 -2.50 -26.41
N ILE A 110 -11.18 -1.68 -25.69
CA ILE A 110 -12.10 -2.18 -24.64
C ILE A 110 -13.22 -3.03 -25.23
N VAL A 111 -13.77 -2.66 -26.38
CA VAL A 111 -14.76 -3.48 -27.08
C VAL A 111 -14.16 -4.81 -27.55
N ALA A 112 -12.94 -4.80 -28.11
CA ALA A 112 -12.25 -6.02 -28.51
C ALA A 112 -12.02 -6.97 -27.31
N LEU A 113 -11.59 -6.41 -26.18
CA LEU A 113 -11.47 -7.13 -24.93
C LEU A 113 -12.82 -7.70 -24.47
N ALA A 114 -13.87 -6.87 -24.43
CA ALA A 114 -15.17 -7.25 -23.90
C ALA A 114 -15.85 -8.36 -24.72
N ARG A 115 -15.66 -8.36 -26.04
CA ARG A 115 -16.17 -9.41 -26.94
C ARG A 115 -15.55 -10.78 -26.65
N ASN A 116 -14.25 -10.83 -26.41
CA ASN A 116 -13.52 -12.09 -26.30
C ASN A 116 -13.36 -12.58 -24.85
N CYS A 117 -13.32 -11.67 -23.88
CA CYS A 117 -13.14 -11.96 -22.45
C CYS A 117 -14.46 -11.90 -21.66
N SER A 118 -15.52 -12.56 -22.15
CA SER A 118 -16.86 -12.52 -21.54
C SER A 118 -16.95 -13.07 -20.12
N ALA A 119 -15.93 -13.83 -19.68
CA ALA A 119 -15.82 -14.40 -18.36
C ALA A 119 -14.95 -13.56 -17.40
N LEU A 120 -14.60 -12.33 -17.78
CA LEU A 120 -13.84 -11.42 -16.93
C LEU A 120 -14.67 -11.05 -15.69
N VAL A 121 -14.08 -11.24 -14.52
CA VAL A 121 -14.68 -11.02 -13.20
C VAL A 121 -14.15 -9.75 -12.56
N GLU A 122 -12.87 -9.43 -12.78
CA GLU A 122 -12.20 -8.27 -12.21
C GLU A 122 -11.50 -7.45 -13.28
N LEU A 123 -11.68 -6.13 -13.23
CA LEU A 123 -11.02 -5.18 -14.09
C LEU A 123 -10.52 -4.00 -13.26
N ASP A 124 -9.21 -3.77 -13.29
CA ASP A 124 -8.55 -2.65 -12.61
C ASP A 124 -8.12 -1.60 -13.64
N LEU A 125 -8.81 -0.46 -13.64
CA LEU A 125 -8.61 0.68 -14.54
C LEU A 125 -8.18 1.94 -13.77
N ARG A 126 -7.61 1.78 -12.57
CA ARG A 126 -7.21 2.90 -11.72
C ARG A 126 -6.31 3.87 -12.44
N CYS A 127 -6.59 5.16 -12.31
CA CYS A 127 -5.76 6.25 -12.84
C CYS A 127 -5.52 6.14 -14.36
N CYS A 128 -6.43 5.51 -15.12
CA CYS A 128 -6.46 5.58 -16.58
C CYS A 128 -7.02 6.94 -16.99
N ASN A 129 -6.13 7.94 -17.05
CA ASN A 129 -6.48 9.35 -17.22
C ASN A 129 -7.24 9.68 -18.51
N SER A 130 -7.07 8.86 -19.55
CA SER A 130 -7.74 9.03 -20.84
C SER A 130 -9.12 8.36 -20.91
N LEU A 131 -9.55 7.66 -19.85
CA LEU A 131 -10.79 6.90 -19.84
C LEU A 131 -11.97 7.82 -19.50
N GLY A 132 -12.92 7.97 -20.44
CA GLY A 132 -14.16 8.71 -20.26
C GLY A 132 -15.40 7.82 -20.31
N ASP A 133 -16.56 8.46 -20.47
CA ASP A 133 -17.86 7.77 -20.45
C ASP A 133 -18.05 6.77 -21.60
N LEU A 134 -17.46 7.02 -22.77
CA LEU A 134 -17.55 6.13 -23.93
C LEU A 134 -16.79 4.83 -23.70
N GLU A 135 -15.58 4.91 -23.15
CA GLU A 135 -14.78 3.74 -22.79
C GLU A 135 -15.47 2.96 -21.67
N LEU A 136 -16.03 3.64 -20.67
CA LEU A 136 -16.80 2.99 -19.60
C LEU A 136 -18.09 2.34 -20.13
N ALA A 137 -18.75 2.95 -21.12
CA ALA A 137 -19.90 2.35 -21.79
C ALA A 137 -19.50 1.06 -22.51
N ALA A 138 -18.31 0.96 -23.11
CA ALA A 138 -17.84 -0.30 -23.70
C ALA A 138 -17.65 -1.42 -22.65
N VAL A 139 -17.25 -1.07 -21.43
CA VAL A 139 -17.14 -2.02 -20.30
C VAL A 139 -18.50 -2.68 -19.97
N CYS A 140 -19.63 -2.06 -20.29
CA CYS A 140 -20.96 -2.65 -20.01
C CYS A 140 -21.19 -4.02 -20.68
N GLN A 141 -20.42 -4.35 -21.73
CA GLN A 141 -20.49 -5.64 -22.42
C GLN A 141 -19.88 -6.79 -21.59
N LEU A 142 -19.12 -6.47 -20.53
CA LEU A 142 -18.55 -7.44 -19.59
C LEU A 142 -19.58 -7.87 -18.54
N GLY A 143 -20.63 -8.59 -18.96
CA GLY A 143 -21.76 -8.97 -18.10
C GLY A 143 -21.41 -9.89 -16.91
N SER A 144 -20.21 -10.48 -16.89
CA SER A 144 -19.70 -11.30 -15.77
C SER A 144 -18.91 -10.50 -14.72
N LEU A 145 -18.71 -9.21 -14.95
CA LEU A 145 -17.86 -8.37 -14.10
C LEU A 145 -18.47 -8.24 -12.70
N ARG A 146 -17.66 -8.58 -11.69
CA ARG A 146 -18.00 -8.47 -10.26
C ARG A 146 -17.24 -7.36 -9.57
N LYS A 147 -16.02 -7.05 -10.04
CA LYS A 147 -15.17 -6.03 -9.43
C LYS A 147 -14.62 -5.08 -10.47
N LEU A 148 -14.84 -3.79 -10.22
CA LEU A 148 -14.33 -2.72 -11.06
C LEU A 148 -13.69 -1.63 -10.19
N ASP A 149 -12.45 -1.29 -10.49
CA ASP A 149 -11.73 -0.20 -9.83
C ASP A 149 -11.42 0.92 -10.83
N LEU A 150 -12.02 2.09 -10.60
CA LEU A 150 -11.91 3.31 -11.40
C LEU A 150 -11.23 4.44 -10.62
N THR A 151 -10.50 4.14 -9.53
CA THR A 151 -9.89 5.17 -8.67
C THR A 151 -9.12 6.20 -9.49
N GLY A 152 -9.49 7.48 -9.36
CA GLY A 152 -8.83 8.61 -10.01
C GLY A 152 -9.08 8.73 -11.52
N CYS A 153 -10.12 8.09 -12.06
CA CYS A 153 -10.60 8.33 -13.42
C CYS A 153 -11.55 9.54 -13.44
N TYR A 154 -10.97 10.74 -13.55
CA TYR A 154 -11.67 12.02 -13.39
C TYR A 154 -12.57 12.41 -14.58
N MET A 155 -12.42 11.78 -15.75
CA MET A 155 -13.23 12.06 -16.94
C MET A 155 -14.54 11.27 -17.00
N ILE A 156 -14.80 10.41 -16.01
CA ILE A 156 -16.04 9.63 -15.91
C ILE A 156 -17.11 10.46 -15.20
N SER A 157 -18.32 10.43 -15.72
CA SER A 157 -19.50 11.06 -15.16
C SER A 157 -20.63 10.06 -14.86
N ASP A 158 -21.75 10.58 -14.36
CA ASP A 158 -22.97 9.80 -14.14
C ASP A 158 -23.48 9.10 -15.42
N ALA A 159 -23.21 9.64 -16.61
CA ALA A 159 -23.62 9.03 -17.87
C ALA A 159 -22.90 7.70 -18.12
N GLY A 160 -21.56 7.68 -17.93
CA GLY A 160 -20.77 6.45 -18.04
C GLY A 160 -21.17 5.42 -16.98
N LEU A 161 -21.43 5.85 -15.74
CA LEU A 161 -21.95 4.97 -14.68
C LEU A 161 -23.32 4.39 -15.03
N GLY A 162 -24.21 5.19 -15.63
CA GLY A 162 -25.51 4.73 -16.10
C GLY A 162 -25.39 3.59 -17.12
N CYS A 163 -24.52 3.75 -18.12
CA CYS A 163 -24.22 2.70 -19.11
C CYS A 163 -23.62 1.45 -18.47
N LEU A 164 -22.64 1.61 -17.57
CA LEU A 164 -22.04 0.49 -16.83
C LEU A 164 -23.11 -0.29 -16.06
N ALA A 165 -23.95 0.43 -15.29
CA ALA A 165 -25.00 -0.16 -14.47
C ALA A 165 -26.06 -0.87 -15.34
N ALA A 166 -26.27 -0.43 -16.58
CA ALA A 166 -27.20 -1.08 -17.51
C ALA A 166 -26.73 -2.50 -17.91
N GLY A 167 -25.42 -2.72 -18.12
CA GLY A 167 -24.87 -4.00 -18.57
C GLY A 167 -24.32 -4.91 -17.46
N CYS A 168 -23.65 -4.34 -16.46
CA CYS A 168 -22.88 -5.10 -15.45
C CYS A 168 -23.70 -5.39 -14.18
N LYS A 169 -24.79 -6.17 -14.29
CA LYS A 169 -25.72 -6.44 -13.17
C LYS A 169 -25.14 -7.26 -12.01
N LYS A 170 -24.06 -8.01 -12.27
CA LYS A 170 -23.38 -8.87 -11.29
C LYS A 170 -22.29 -8.16 -10.48
N LEU A 171 -22.19 -6.83 -10.60
CA LEU A 171 -21.22 -6.04 -9.84
C LEU A 171 -21.45 -6.21 -8.34
N GLN A 172 -20.37 -6.55 -7.65
CA GLN A 172 -20.27 -6.72 -6.21
C GLN A 172 -19.40 -5.63 -5.58
N VAL A 173 -18.32 -5.24 -6.26
CA VAL A 173 -17.35 -4.27 -5.78
C VAL A 173 -17.15 -3.19 -6.84
N VAL A 174 -17.39 -1.94 -6.46
CA VAL A 174 -17.15 -0.76 -7.31
C VAL A 174 -16.38 0.28 -6.50
N VAL A 175 -15.21 0.67 -7.02
CA VAL A 175 -14.34 1.69 -6.41
C VAL A 175 -14.26 2.90 -7.33
N LEU A 176 -14.82 4.02 -6.88
CA LEU A 176 -14.97 5.30 -7.59
C LEU A 176 -14.21 6.43 -6.89
N LYS A 177 -13.22 6.07 -6.06
CA LYS A 177 -12.47 7.03 -5.26
C LYS A 177 -11.87 8.14 -6.13
N GLY A 178 -12.16 9.39 -5.80
CA GLY A 178 -11.65 10.56 -6.51
C GLY A 178 -12.21 10.75 -7.92
N CYS A 179 -13.31 10.07 -8.29
CA CYS A 179 -14.04 10.33 -9.53
C CYS A 179 -15.00 11.50 -9.33
N VAL A 180 -14.47 12.73 -9.44
CA VAL A 180 -15.20 13.96 -9.10
C VAL A 180 -16.41 14.26 -9.98
N GLY A 181 -16.50 13.68 -11.18
CA GLY A 181 -17.66 13.82 -12.08
C GLY A 181 -18.88 12.98 -11.69
N ILE A 182 -18.81 12.22 -10.59
CA ILE A 182 -19.88 11.34 -10.14
C ILE A 182 -20.68 12.03 -9.03
N SER A 183 -21.99 12.08 -9.22
CA SER A 183 -22.96 12.67 -8.29
C SER A 183 -23.94 11.62 -7.74
N ASP A 184 -24.95 12.09 -7.02
CA ASP A 184 -26.03 11.25 -6.52
C ASP A 184 -26.75 10.48 -7.64
N ALA A 185 -26.86 11.06 -8.85
CA ALA A 185 -27.53 10.42 -9.98
C ALA A 185 -26.81 9.13 -10.43
N GLY A 186 -25.49 9.17 -10.57
CA GLY A 186 -24.67 7.99 -10.89
C GLY A 186 -24.81 6.88 -9.85
N LEU A 187 -24.86 7.27 -8.57
CA LEU A 187 -25.05 6.34 -7.47
C LEU A 187 -26.45 5.71 -7.47
N CYS A 188 -27.49 6.46 -7.82
CA CYS A 188 -28.84 5.94 -8.00
C CYS A 188 -28.95 4.97 -9.19
N PHE A 189 -28.22 5.17 -10.29
CA PHE A 189 -28.14 4.19 -11.38
C PHE A 189 -27.55 2.87 -10.92
N LEU A 190 -26.42 2.91 -10.20
CA LEU A 190 -25.80 1.73 -9.61
C LEU A 190 -26.77 1.02 -8.65
N ALA A 191 -27.36 1.76 -7.71
CA ALA A 191 -28.28 1.21 -6.71
C ALA A 191 -29.52 0.54 -7.35
N SER A 192 -30.03 1.11 -8.44
CA SER A 192 -31.23 0.62 -9.12
C SER A 192 -30.96 -0.67 -9.90
N ASN A 193 -29.76 -0.84 -10.43
CA ASN A 193 -29.46 -1.90 -11.39
C ASN A 193 -28.54 -3.01 -10.86
N CYS A 194 -27.61 -2.69 -9.95
CA CYS A 194 -26.58 -3.63 -9.49
C CYS A 194 -26.94 -4.13 -8.08
N LYS A 195 -27.88 -5.07 -7.98
CA LYS A 195 -28.42 -5.54 -6.70
C LYS A 195 -27.47 -6.46 -5.90
N GLU A 196 -26.43 -6.98 -6.54
CA GLU A 196 -25.38 -7.79 -5.89
C GLU A 196 -24.28 -6.94 -5.24
N LEU A 197 -24.36 -5.60 -5.26
CA LEU A 197 -23.33 -4.74 -4.69
C LEU A 197 -23.13 -4.97 -3.20
N THR A 198 -21.90 -5.36 -2.84
CA THR A 198 -21.45 -5.57 -1.46
C THR A 198 -20.52 -4.47 -0.97
N THR A 199 -19.77 -3.83 -1.88
CA THR A 199 -18.76 -2.83 -1.55
C THR A 199 -18.83 -1.67 -2.52
N ILE A 200 -18.98 -0.46 -1.96
CA ILE A 200 -18.96 0.79 -2.71
C ILE A 200 -17.97 1.73 -2.03
N ASP A 201 -16.97 2.19 -2.78
CA ASP A 201 -16.08 3.28 -2.36
C ASP A 201 -16.30 4.49 -3.25
N VAL A 202 -16.85 5.55 -2.67
CA VAL A 202 -17.11 6.85 -3.32
C VAL A 202 -16.33 7.96 -2.60
N SER A 203 -15.24 7.61 -1.92
CA SER A 203 -14.44 8.57 -1.18
C SER A 203 -13.88 9.66 -2.11
N TYR A 204 -13.78 10.89 -1.59
CA TYR A 204 -13.34 12.06 -2.36
C TYR A 204 -14.21 12.34 -3.62
N THR A 205 -15.53 12.14 -3.53
CA THR A 205 -16.50 12.56 -4.56
C THR A 205 -17.47 13.60 -3.99
N GLU A 206 -18.36 14.13 -4.84
CA GLU A 206 -19.30 15.20 -4.47
C GLU A 206 -20.67 14.70 -4.02
N ILE A 207 -20.80 13.42 -3.67
CA ILE A 207 -22.06 12.81 -3.23
C ILE A 207 -22.63 13.49 -1.97
N THR A 208 -23.95 13.46 -1.86
CA THR A 208 -24.71 14.06 -0.76
C THR A 208 -25.54 13.01 -0.01
N ASP A 209 -26.31 13.46 0.98
CA ASP A 209 -27.29 12.64 1.69
C ASP A 209 -28.31 11.94 0.78
N ASP A 210 -28.61 12.51 -0.40
CA ASP A 210 -29.53 11.90 -1.37
C ASP A 210 -28.91 10.70 -2.09
N GLY A 211 -27.63 10.76 -2.43
CA GLY A 211 -26.90 9.61 -2.97
C GLY A 211 -26.84 8.45 -1.98
N VAL A 212 -26.52 8.75 -0.70
CA VAL A 212 -26.53 7.74 0.37
C VAL A 212 -27.91 7.12 0.56
N ARG A 213 -28.98 7.92 0.44
CA ARG A 213 -30.36 7.42 0.46
C ARG A 213 -30.63 6.45 -0.69
N CYS A 214 -30.12 6.69 -1.91
CA CYS A 214 -30.29 5.75 -3.02
C CYS A 214 -29.70 4.37 -2.72
N LEU A 215 -28.62 4.29 -1.94
CA LEU A 215 -27.98 3.03 -1.54
C LEU A 215 -28.77 2.23 -0.49
N SER A 216 -29.78 2.83 0.15
CA SER A 216 -30.56 2.21 1.24
C SER A 216 -31.23 0.89 0.85
N ASN A 217 -31.59 0.76 -0.44
CA ASN A 217 -32.32 -0.38 -0.99
C ASN A 217 -31.41 -1.51 -1.50
N LEU A 218 -30.09 -1.41 -1.32
CA LEU A 218 -29.18 -2.49 -1.67
C LEU A 218 -29.19 -3.56 -0.57
N PRO A 219 -29.62 -4.80 -0.88
CA PRO A 219 -29.87 -5.83 0.13
C PRO A 219 -28.59 -6.47 0.69
N SER A 220 -27.47 -6.34 -0.02
CA SER A 220 -26.22 -7.01 0.30
C SER A 220 -25.05 -6.04 0.52
N LEU A 221 -25.33 -4.74 0.67
CA LEU A 221 -24.29 -3.72 0.83
C LEU A 221 -23.66 -3.80 2.23
N ARG A 222 -22.44 -4.33 2.30
CA ARG A 222 -21.71 -4.56 3.56
C ARG A 222 -20.69 -3.46 3.85
N VAL A 223 -20.03 -2.93 2.82
CA VAL A 223 -18.92 -1.96 2.96
C VAL A 223 -19.26 -0.69 2.20
N LEU A 224 -19.26 0.44 2.90
CA LEU A 224 -19.48 1.76 2.31
C LEU A 224 -18.38 2.72 2.77
N ASN A 225 -17.58 3.21 1.82
CA ASN A 225 -16.56 4.21 2.09
C ASN A 225 -17.01 5.58 1.57
N LEU A 226 -17.27 6.50 2.50
CA LEU A 226 -17.70 7.88 2.27
C LEU A 226 -16.61 8.88 2.67
N ALA A 227 -15.36 8.43 2.86
CA ALA A 227 -14.31 9.30 3.36
C ALA A 227 -14.15 10.56 2.49
N ALA A 228 -14.07 11.72 3.13
CA ALA A 228 -13.98 13.04 2.52
C ALA A 228 -15.17 13.43 1.62
N CYS A 229 -16.35 12.83 1.80
CA CYS A 229 -17.60 13.31 1.20
C CYS A 229 -18.19 14.41 2.09
N SER A 230 -17.80 15.67 1.86
CA SER A 230 -18.14 16.80 2.75
C SER A 230 -19.64 17.12 2.82
N ASN A 231 -20.41 16.71 1.82
CA ASN A 231 -21.85 16.99 1.71
C ASN A 231 -22.73 15.88 2.32
N VAL A 232 -22.11 14.86 2.93
CA VAL A 232 -22.83 13.83 3.70
C VAL A 232 -22.88 14.23 5.17
N GLY A 233 -24.08 14.24 5.74
CA GLY A 233 -24.36 14.55 7.14
C GLY A 233 -25.31 13.55 7.79
N ASP A 234 -25.90 13.96 8.91
CA ASP A 234 -26.75 13.08 9.72
C ASP A 234 -27.99 12.57 8.97
N ALA A 235 -28.56 13.38 8.06
CA ALA A 235 -29.75 12.99 7.29
C ALA A 235 -29.46 11.86 6.29
N GLY A 236 -28.23 11.76 5.77
CA GLY A 236 -27.77 10.62 4.98
C GLY A 236 -27.67 9.36 5.84
N LEU A 237 -27.07 9.47 7.04
CA LEU A 237 -26.88 8.35 7.95
C LEU A 237 -28.18 7.71 8.42
N THR A 238 -29.22 8.51 8.69
CA THR A 238 -30.54 7.98 9.08
C THR A 238 -31.16 7.05 8.04
N ARG A 239 -30.77 7.20 6.76
CA ARG A 239 -31.30 6.47 5.61
C ARG A 239 -30.27 5.50 5.01
N THR A 240 -29.19 5.19 5.70
CA THR A 240 -28.19 4.20 5.25
C THR A 240 -28.74 2.76 5.25
N SER A 241 -28.19 1.92 4.37
CA SER A 241 -28.56 0.50 4.25
C SER A 241 -28.45 -0.23 5.58
N THR A 242 -29.40 -1.12 5.85
CA THR A 242 -29.46 -1.92 7.08
C THR A 242 -28.43 -3.05 7.10
N SER A 243 -27.92 -3.45 5.94
CA SER A 243 -26.97 -4.56 5.76
C SER A 243 -25.50 -4.18 5.98
N LEU A 244 -25.21 -2.90 6.27
CA LEU A 244 -23.86 -2.39 6.45
C LEU A 244 -23.17 -3.01 7.67
N LEU A 245 -21.92 -3.43 7.44
CA LEU A 245 -21.00 -3.91 8.47
C LEU A 245 -19.80 -2.97 8.63
N GLU A 246 -19.37 -2.34 7.55
CA GLU A 246 -18.21 -1.44 7.53
C GLU A 246 -18.57 -0.08 6.95
N LEU A 247 -18.25 0.97 7.70
CA LEU A 247 -18.53 2.35 7.31
C LEU A 247 -17.32 3.25 7.61
N ASP A 248 -16.81 3.91 6.58
CA ASP A 248 -15.79 4.96 6.71
C ASP A 248 -16.41 6.33 6.43
N LEU A 249 -16.42 7.19 7.47
CA LEU A 249 -16.92 8.56 7.44
C LEU A 249 -15.80 9.58 7.68
N SER A 250 -14.53 9.17 7.58
CA SER A 250 -13.41 10.08 7.82
C SER A 250 -13.55 11.36 7.01
N CYS A 251 -13.30 12.52 7.64
CA CYS A 251 -13.42 13.84 7.02
C CYS A 251 -14.84 14.23 6.54
N CYS A 252 -15.90 13.50 6.90
CA CYS A 252 -17.29 13.95 6.70
C CYS A 252 -17.65 14.99 7.77
N ARG A 253 -17.51 16.28 7.43
CA ARG A 253 -17.60 17.41 8.38
C ARG A 253 -19.01 17.71 8.89
N SER A 254 -20.04 17.16 8.24
CA SER A 254 -21.45 17.42 8.54
C SER A 254 -22.08 16.30 9.38
N VAL A 255 -21.31 15.26 9.73
CA VAL A 255 -21.76 14.15 10.59
C VAL A 255 -21.52 14.50 12.05
N THR A 256 -22.53 14.29 12.89
CA THR A 256 -22.48 14.55 14.33
C THR A 256 -22.82 13.30 15.15
N ASN A 257 -22.84 13.43 16.48
CA ASN A 257 -23.27 12.37 17.39
C ASN A 257 -24.72 11.91 17.13
N VAL A 258 -25.58 12.78 16.57
CA VAL A 258 -26.97 12.42 16.24
C VAL A 258 -26.97 11.36 15.14
N GLY A 259 -26.30 11.59 14.01
CA GLY A 259 -26.22 10.62 12.92
C GLY A 259 -25.56 9.31 13.34
N ILE A 260 -24.49 9.36 14.14
CA ILE A 260 -23.85 8.16 14.68
C ILE A 260 -24.78 7.38 15.62
N SER A 261 -25.58 8.06 16.43
CA SER A 261 -26.54 7.38 17.31
C SER A 261 -27.61 6.61 16.53
N PHE A 262 -28.00 7.08 15.34
CA PHE A 262 -28.93 6.34 14.47
C PHE A 262 -28.32 5.04 13.93
N LEU A 263 -27.00 4.97 13.79
CA LEU A 263 -26.30 3.76 13.38
C LEU A 263 -26.38 2.64 14.43
N SER A 264 -26.84 2.90 15.66
CA SER A 264 -27.07 1.85 16.67
C SER A 264 -28.18 0.88 16.29
N LYS A 265 -29.01 1.25 15.30
CA LYS A 265 -30.01 0.36 14.69
C LYS A 265 -29.41 -0.55 13.61
N ARG A 266 -28.07 -0.61 13.49
CA ARG A 266 -27.32 -1.36 12.49
C ARG A 266 -26.35 -2.31 13.19
N SER A 267 -25.96 -3.38 12.49
CA SER A 267 -25.01 -4.38 13.00
C SER A 267 -23.58 -4.06 12.57
N LEU A 268 -23.16 -2.79 12.71
CA LEU A 268 -21.84 -2.34 12.29
C LEU A 268 -20.73 -3.01 13.12
N GLN A 269 -19.72 -3.51 12.43
CA GLN A 269 -18.53 -4.14 12.98
C GLN A 269 -17.28 -3.26 12.82
N PHE A 270 -17.23 -2.43 11.78
CA PHE A 270 -16.12 -1.50 11.51
C PHE A 270 -16.65 -0.08 11.35
N LEU A 271 -16.08 0.86 12.11
CA LEU A 271 -16.39 2.27 12.00
C LEU A 271 -15.12 3.12 12.03
N LYS A 272 -15.02 4.06 11.08
CA LYS A 272 -13.94 5.04 11.03
C LYS A 272 -14.48 6.47 10.95
N LEU A 273 -14.09 7.33 11.90
CA LEU A 273 -14.59 8.71 12.10
C LEU A 273 -13.47 9.78 12.14
N GLY A 274 -12.29 9.51 11.56
CA GLY A 274 -11.16 10.43 11.70
C GLY A 274 -11.40 11.80 11.05
N PHE A 275 -11.06 12.90 11.74
CA PHE A 275 -11.16 14.30 11.25
C PHE A 275 -12.57 14.78 10.82
N CYS A 276 -13.67 14.24 11.37
CA CYS A 276 -15.04 14.63 11.02
C CYS A 276 -15.52 16.00 11.56
N SER A 277 -14.67 16.81 12.21
CA SER A 277 -15.12 18.06 12.85
C SER A 277 -14.97 19.29 11.92
N PRO A 278 -15.97 20.19 11.86
CA PRO A 278 -15.90 21.39 11.03
C PRO A 278 -14.83 22.37 11.53
N VAL A 279 -13.80 22.59 10.70
CA VAL A 279 -12.62 23.45 10.92
C VAL A 279 -12.92 24.86 11.47
N LYS A 280 -14.16 25.36 11.34
CA LYS A 280 -14.54 26.73 11.72
C LYS A 280 -14.93 26.91 13.20
N LYS A 281 -15.10 25.84 13.96
CA LYS A 281 -15.07 25.87 15.43
C LYS A 281 -14.17 24.71 15.84
N ARG A 282 -13.27 24.90 16.80
CA ARG A 282 -12.51 23.80 17.41
C ARG A 282 -13.47 22.90 18.21
N SER A 283 -14.41 22.26 17.54
CA SER A 283 -15.43 21.41 18.16
C SER A 283 -14.82 20.06 18.47
N GLN A 284 -14.33 19.96 19.71
CA GLN A 284 -14.60 18.87 20.64
C GLN A 284 -15.37 17.72 19.97
N ILE A 285 -14.74 16.57 19.84
CA ILE A 285 -15.48 15.31 19.87
C ILE A 285 -15.91 15.17 21.34
N THR A 286 -16.99 15.88 21.64
CA THR A 286 -17.65 15.94 22.94
C THR A 286 -17.95 14.52 23.38
N GLY A 287 -17.94 14.26 24.70
CA GLY A 287 -18.30 12.94 25.25
C GLY A 287 -19.59 12.34 24.68
N GLN A 288 -20.49 13.18 24.16
CA GLN A 288 -21.69 12.82 23.41
C GLN A 288 -21.45 11.97 22.15
N LEU A 289 -20.36 12.20 21.39
CA LEU A 289 -20.03 11.36 20.23
C LEU A 289 -19.58 9.97 20.68
N LEU A 290 -18.71 9.90 21.69
CA LEU A 290 -18.27 8.60 22.22
C LEU A 290 -19.40 7.86 22.95
N GLU A 291 -20.33 8.59 23.55
CA GLU A 291 -21.58 8.01 24.06
C GLU A 291 -22.42 7.40 22.91
N ALA A 292 -22.55 8.10 21.78
CA ALA A 292 -23.23 7.58 20.60
C ALA A 292 -22.51 6.34 20.03
N VAL A 293 -21.17 6.35 19.97
CA VAL A 293 -20.36 5.19 19.57
C VAL A 293 -20.53 4.04 20.56
N GLY A 294 -20.65 4.32 21.86
CA GLY A 294 -20.94 3.32 22.90
C GLY A 294 -22.24 2.54 22.64
N LYS A 295 -23.21 3.11 21.90
CA LYS A 295 -24.44 2.40 21.50
C LYS A 295 -24.20 1.34 20.41
N LEU A 296 -23.04 1.32 19.78
CA LEU A 296 -22.67 0.41 18.69
C LEU A 296 -21.97 -0.85 19.25
N THR A 297 -22.74 -1.68 19.96
CA THR A 297 -22.19 -2.79 20.78
C THR A 297 -21.52 -3.92 19.99
N GLN A 298 -21.76 -4.00 18.68
CA GLN A 298 -21.18 -5.03 17.78
C GLN A 298 -19.85 -4.59 17.14
N ILE A 299 -19.36 -3.39 17.45
CA ILE A 299 -18.11 -2.89 16.87
C ILE A 299 -16.92 -3.76 17.31
N GLN A 300 -16.16 -4.19 16.31
CA GLN A 300 -14.88 -4.89 16.45
C GLN A 300 -13.71 -3.97 16.11
N THR A 301 -13.89 -3.06 15.14
CA THR A 301 -12.86 -2.08 14.76
C THR A 301 -13.37 -0.66 14.86
N LEU A 302 -12.69 0.16 15.66
CA LEU A 302 -12.98 1.58 15.82
C LEU A 302 -11.73 2.43 15.54
N LYS A 303 -11.82 3.34 14.58
CA LYS A 303 -10.73 4.25 14.21
C LYS A 303 -11.15 5.71 14.30
N LEU A 304 -10.55 6.45 15.24
CA LEU A 304 -10.89 7.83 15.57
C LEU A 304 -9.72 8.79 15.29
N ALA A 305 -8.94 8.56 14.23
CA ALA A 305 -7.70 9.31 14.03
C ALA A 305 -7.92 10.85 13.96
N GLY A 306 -7.15 11.60 14.75
CA GLY A 306 -7.21 13.07 14.79
C GLY A 306 -8.42 13.66 15.50
N CYS A 307 -9.13 12.87 16.31
CA CYS A 307 -10.31 13.31 17.06
C CYS A 307 -9.93 13.97 18.40
N GLU A 308 -10.70 14.95 18.86
CA GLU A 308 -10.53 15.54 20.20
C GLU A 308 -11.39 14.80 21.22
N ILE A 309 -10.79 13.95 22.03
CA ILE A 309 -11.50 13.06 22.95
C ILE A 309 -11.56 13.72 24.32
N ALA A 310 -12.76 13.91 24.88
CA ALA A 310 -12.87 14.16 26.31
C ALA A 310 -12.54 12.86 27.06
N GLY A 311 -11.54 12.87 27.96
CA GLY A 311 -11.01 11.66 28.61
C GLY A 311 -12.07 10.73 29.23
N ASP A 312 -13.13 11.31 29.82
CA ASP A 312 -14.28 10.54 30.36
C ASP A 312 -15.13 9.86 29.28
N GLY A 313 -15.13 10.34 28.04
CA GLY A 313 -15.94 9.78 26.95
C GLY A 313 -15.53 8.36 26.57
N LEU A 314 -14.27 7.98 26.77
CA LEU A 314 -13.80 6.60 26.51
C LEU A 314 -14.43 5.56 27.43
N ARG A 315 -14.99 5.98 28.57
CA ARG A 315 -15.72 5.07 29.47
C ARG A 315 -16.90 4.39 28.78
N PHE A 316 -17.61 5.10 27.90
CA PHE A 316 -18.75 4.56 27.17
C PHE A 316 -18.34 3.49 26.16
N VAL A 317 -17.22 3.70 25.48
CA VAL A 317 -16.64 2.68 24.59
C VAL A 317 -16.21 1.47 25.40
N GLY A 318 -15.47 1.68 26.50
CA GLY A 318 -15.01 0.61 27.38
C GLY A 318 -16.15 -0.20 27.98
N SER A 319 -17.26 0.43 28.39
CA SER A 319 -18.39 -0.26 29.01
C SER A 319 -19.28 -1.01 28.03
N CYS A 320 -19.34 -0.59 26.76
CA CYS A 320 -20.35 -1.08 25.83
C CYS A 320 -19.80 -1.80 24.59
N CYS A 321 -18.59 -1.46 24.12
CA CYS A 321 -17.97 -2.07 22.93
C CYS A 321 -17.12 -3.29 23.32
N LEU A 322 -17.75 -4.31 23.89
CA LEU A 322 -17.06 -5.47 24.47
C LEU A 322 -16.41 -6.40 23.41
N GLN A 323 -16.84 -6.29 22.15
CA GLN A 323 -16.29 -7.05 21.02
C GLN A 323 -15.10 -6.35 20.35
N LEU A 324 -14.66 -5.21 20.87
CA LEU A 324 -13.60 -4.41 20.26
C LEU A 324 -12.27 -5.18 20.24
N SER A 325 -11.75 -5.41 19.03
CA SER A 325 -10.46 -6.05 18.75
C SER A 325 -9.41 -5.07 18.24
N ASP A 326 -9.83 -4.01 17.53
CA ASP A 326 -8.93 -3.07 16.87
C ASP A 326 -9.35 -1.64 17.21
N LEU A 327 -8.50 -0.92 17.96
CA LEU A 327 -8.72 0.47 18.36
C LEU A 327 -7.58 1.35 17.87
N SER A 328 -7.90 2.41 17.12
CA SER A 328 -6.96 3.48 16.79
C SER A 328 -7.48 4.82 17.30
N LEU A 329 -6.71 5.43 18.18
CA LEU A 329 -6.85 6.79 18.69
C LEU A 329 -5.69 7.68 18.20
N SER A 330 -5.06 7.31 17.08
CA SER A 330 -3.90 8.01 16.53
C SER A 330 -4.16 9.51 16.38
N LYS A 331 -3.24 10.33 16.89
CA LYS A 331 -3.26 11.80 16.84
C LYS A 331 -4.47 12.41 17.54
N CYS A 332 -5.13 11.66 18.43
CA CYS A 332 -6.18 12.20 19.27
C CYS A 332 -5.61 13.05 20.40
N ARG A 333 -6.31 14.12 20.75
CA ARG A 333 -6.04 14.93 21.96
C ARG A 333 -6.99 14.54 23.08
N GLY A 334 -6.57 14.68 24.33
CA GLY A 334 -7.42 14.41 25.51
C GLY A 334 -7.65 12.93 25.81
N VAL A 335 -6.87 12.03 25.19
CA VAL A 335 -6.80 10.62 25.55
C VAL A 335 -5.98 10.48 26.82
N THR A 336 -6.63 10.19 27.95
CA THR A 336 -6.01 10.10 29.27
C THR A 336 -5.80 8.65 29.73
N ASP A 337 -4.94 8.46 30.73
CA ASP A 337 -4.72 7.14 31.34
C ASP A 337 -6.01 6.55 31.95
N SER A 338 -6.89 7.39 32.52
CA SER A 338 -8.19 6.97 33.06
C SER A 338 -9.17 6.51 31.96
N GLY A 339 -9.20 7.21 30.84
CA GLY A 339 -9.98 6.81 29.66
C GLY A 339 -9.50 5.47 29.12
N MET A 340 -8.17 5.30 28.98
CA MET A 340 -7.57 4.05 28.56
C MET A 340 -7.80 2.91 29.56
N ALA A 341 -7.72 3.17 30.86
CA ALA A 341 -8.05 2.17 31.88
C ALA A 341 -9.48 1.64 31.72
N SER A 342 -10.43 2.50 31.35
CA SER A 342 -11.81 2.10 31.07
C SER A 342 -11.92 1.18 29.85
N ILE A 343 -11.16 1.47 28.78
CA ILE A 343 -11.06 0.60 27.60
C ILE A 343 -10.52 -0.78 28.00
N PHE A 344 -9.39 -0.82 28.72
CA PHE A 344 -8.78 -2.08 29.14
C PHE A 344 -9.64 -2.86 30.15
N HIS A 345 -10.49 -2.18 30.91
CA HIS A 345 -11.41 -2.82 31.84
C HIS A 345 -12.48 -3.64 31.11
N GLY A 346 -13.10 -3.12 30.04
CA GLY A 346 -14.18 -3.82 29.33
C GLY A 346 -13.78 -4.51 28.04
N CYS A 347 -12.91 -3.92 27.21
CA CYS A 347 -12.52 -4.46 25.91
C CYS A 347 -11.41 -5.52 26.02
N LYS A 348 -11.75 -6.71 26.51
CA LYS A 348 -10.79 -7.81 26.76
C LYS A 348 -10.24 -8.50 25.52
N ASN A 349 -10.88 -8.32 24.36
CA ASN A 349 -10.51 -8.95 23.10
C ASN A 349 -9.56 -8.09 22.24
N LEU A 350 -9.00 -7.02 22.81
CA LEU A 350 -8.17 -6.08 22.07
C LEU A 350 -6.88 -6.75 21.55
N ARG A 351 -6.70 -6.74 20.23
CA ARG A 351 -5.57 -7.30 19.48
C ARG A 351 -4.72 -6.24 18.81
N LYS A 352 -5.31 -5.12 18.37
CA LYS A 352 -4.56 -4.01 17.77
C LYS A 352 -4.88 -2.71 18.49
N LEU A 353 -3.84 -2.03 18.94
CA LEU A 353 -3.94 -0.76 19.62
C LEU A 353 -2.98 0.25 18.98
N ASP A 354 -3.53 1.36 18.51
CA ASP A 354 -2.78 2.46 17.94
C ASP A 354 -3.09 3.76 18.70
N LEU A 355 -2.10 4.21 19.46
CA LEU A 355 -2.09 5.42 20.27
C LEU A 355 -1.07 6.44 19.74
N THR A 356 -0.59 6.28 18.50
CA THR A 356 0.42 7.16 17.88
C THR A 356 0.09 8.64 18.13
N CYS A 357 1.04 9.39 18.66
CA CYS A 357 0.92 10.82 18.99
C CYS A 357 -0.19 11.16 20.00
N CYS A 358 -0.60 10.25 20.88
CA CYS A 358 -1.41 10.56 22.07
C CYS A 358 -0.48 11.10 23.18
N LEU A 359 -0.37 12.42 23.26
CA LEU A 359 0.65 13.09 24.09
C LEU A 359 0.29 13.18 25.59
N ASP A 360 -0.97 12.98 25.94
CA ASP A 360 -1.49 13.13 27.32
C ASP A 360 -1.38 11.82 28.14
N LEU A 361 -0.76 10.77 27.57
CA LEU A 361 -0.59 9.47 28.21
C LEU A 361 0.74 9.34 28.94
N THR A 362 0.74 8.60 30.04
CA THR A 362 1.93 8.37 30.91
C THR A 362 2.27 6.88 31.03
N GLU A 363 3.25 6.53 31.87
CA GLU A 363 3.58 5.13 32.15
C GLU A 363 2.41 4.30 32.72
N ILE A 364 1.40 4.94 33.31
CA ILE A 364 0.20 4.27 33.82
C ILE A 364 -0.47 3.43 32.72
N THR A 365 -0.52 3.96 31.50
CA THR A 365 -1.07 3.24 30.36
C THR A 365 -0.28 1.98 30.03
N ALA A 366 1.06 1.97 30.13
CA ALA A 366 1.87 0.77 29.91
C ALA A 366 1.52 -0.33 30.91
N TYR A 367 1.37 0.01 32.19
CA TYR A 367 0.96 -0.93 33.23
C TYR A 367 -0.45 -1.48 32.97
N ASN A 368 -1.37 -0.65 32.48
CA ASN A 368 -2.72 -1.10 32.14
C ASN A 368 -2.74 -2.07 30.94
N ILE A 369 -1.92 -1.81 29.91
CA ILE A 369 -1.74 -2.73 28.78
C ILE A 369 -1.19 -4.06 29.28
N ALA A 370 -0.11 -4.03 30.06
CA ALA A 370 0.54 -5.24 30.57
C ALA A 370 -0.38 -6.11 31.44
N ARG A 371 -1.32 -5.49 32.17
CA ARG A 371 -2.31 -6.19 33.01
C ARG A 371 -3.49 -6.78 32.23
N SER A 372 -3.85 -6.19 31.10
CA SER A 372 -5.17 -6.45 30.48
C SER A 372 -5.09 -7.06 29.08
N SER A 373 -3.95 -7.01 28.41
CA SER A 373 -3.85 -7.27 26.96
C SER A 373 -2.78 -8.31 26.60
N ALA A 374 -2.91 -9.53 27.13
CA ALA A 374 -2.01 -10.64 26.78
C ALA A 374 -2.12 -11.10 25.31
N GLY A 375 -3.26 -10.80 24.65
CA GLY A 375 -3.53 -11.15 23.25
C GLY A 375 -3.14 -10.08 22.23
N LEU A 376 -2.43 -9.03 22.63
CA LEU A 376 -2.09 -7.92 21.74
C LEU A 376 -1.08 -8.37 20.67
N VAL A 377 -1.42 -8.12 19.41
CA VAL A 377 -0.65 -8.49 18.21
C VAL A 377 0.01 -7.25 17.58
N SER A 378 -0.60 -6.07 17.72
CA SER A 378 -0.06 -4.81 17.21
C SER A 378 -0.19 -3.70 18.25
N LEU A 379 0.93 -3.03 18.57
CA LEU A 379 0.99 -1.88 19.47
C LEU A 379 1.74 -0.74 18.77
N LYS A 380 1.07 0.38 18.58
CA LYS A 380 1.68 1.60 18.03
C LYS A 380 1.56 2.74 19.02
N ILE A 381 2.69 3.25 19.44
CA ILE A 381 2.81 4.29 20.47
C ILE A 381 3.84 5.34 20.05
N GLU A 382 4.01 5.57 18.74
CA GLU A 382 4.93 6.59 18.22
C GLU A 382 4.72 7.94 18.92
N ALA A 383 5.81 8.57 19.36
CA ALA A 383 5.82 9.85 20.06
C ALA A 383 4.95 9.89 21.34
N CYS A 384 4.73 8.74 22.00
CA CYS A 384 4.10 8.67 23.32
C CYS A 384 5.14 8.51 24.43
N ARG A 385 4.91 9.17 25.57
CA ARG A 385 5.74 9.07 26.79
C ARG A 385 5.24 7.99 27.74
N ILE A 386 4.85 6.85 27.17
CA ILE A 386 4.24 5.72 27.91
C ILE A 386 5.31 4.74 28.41
N LEU A 387 6.46 4.64 27.73
CA LEU A 387 7.49 3.67 28.08
C LEU A 387 8.59 4.26 28.96
N THR A 388 9.01 3.48 29.95
CA THR A 388 10.13 3.74 30.85
C THR A 388 10.95 2.47 31.04
N GLU A 389 12.19 2.59 31.48
CA GLU A 389 13.08 1.44 31.77
C GLU A 389 12.44 0.39 32.70
N ASN A 390 11.57 0.83 33.62
CA ASN A 390 10.94 -0.03 34.61
C ASN A 390 9.71 -0.78 34.07
N ASN A 391 9.03 -0.24 33.05
CA ASN A 391 7.77 -0.83 32.57
C ASN A 391 7.94 -1.66 31.27
N ILE A 392 9.00 -1.42 30.49
CA ILE A 392 9.27 -2.17 29.26
C ILE A 392 9.38 -3.69 29.52
N PRO A 393 10.14 -4.18 30.52
CA PRO A 393 10.27 -5.63 30.74
C PRO A 393 8.91 -6.28 31.03
N LEU A 394 8.09 -5.65 31.88
CA LEU A 394 6.76 -6.13 32.24
C LEU A 394 5.82 -6.15 31.02
N LEU A 395 5.86 -5.10 30.20
CA LEU A 395 5.05 -5.02 28.99
C LEU A 395 5.42 -6.13 28.00
N MET A 396 6.72 -6.36 27.77
CA MET A 396 7.21 -7.38 26.83
C MET A 396 6.98 -8.81 27.34
N GLU A 397 7.04 -9.06 28.65
CA GLU A 397 6.69 -10.37 29.22
C GLU A 397 5.21 -10.72 29.00
N ARG A 398 4.32 -9.74 29.12
CA ARG A 398 2.87 -9.94 29.03
C ARG A 398 2.34 -9.92 27.61
N CYS A 399 2.87 -9.04 26.74
CA CYS A 399 2.49 -8.96 25.32
C CYS A 399 3.33 -9.89 24.45
N SER A 400 3.38 -11.19 24.79
CA SER A 400 4.25 -12.16 24.11
C SER A 400 3.81 -12.51 22.68
N CYS A 401 2.57 -12.20 22.30
CA CYS A 401 2.04 -12.45 20.95
C CYS A 401 2.30 -11.30 19.95
N LEU A 402 3.12 -10.31 20.33
CA LEU A 402 3.29 -9.09 19.55
C LEU A 402 4.02 -9.37 18.22
N GLU A 403 3.38 -8.99 17.12
CA GLU A 403 3.93 -9.08 15.76
C GLU A 403 4.33 -7.72 15.20
N GLU A 404 3.68 -6.64 15.64
CA GLU A 404 3.98 -5.27 15.21
C GLU A 404 4.16 -4.37 16.43
N LEU A 405 5.33 -3.72 16.50
CA LEU A 405 5.64 -2.72 17.53
C LEU A 405 6.19 -1.45 16.88
N ASP A 406 5.49 -0.34 17.11
CA ASP A 406 5.98 1.00 16.76
C ASP A 406 6.22 1.82 18.02
N VAL A 407 7.50 2.04 18.32
CA VAL A 407 8.02 2.82 19.46
C VAL A 407 8.89 3.97 18.96
N THR A 408 8.62 4.45 17.75
CA THR A 408 9.29 5.61 17.18
C THR A 408 9.16 6.81 18.13
N ASP A 409 10.27 7.49 18.44
CA ASP A 409 10.31 8.63 19.37
C ASP A 409 9.78 8.31 20.79
N CYS A 410 10.00 7.08 21.29
CA CYS A 410 9.67 6.66 22.66
C CYS A 410 10.88 6.59 23.61
N ASN A 411 12.02 7.18 23.23
CA ASN A 411 13.24 7.22 24.06
C ASN A 411 13.76 5.82 24.47
N ILE A 412 13.62 4.81 23.61
CA ILE A 412 14.16 3.45 23.84
C ILE A 412 15.68 3.46 23.72
N ASP A 413 16.37 2.83 24.66
CA ASP A 413 17.82 2.60 24.66
C ASP A 413 18.14 1.11 24.41
N ASP A 414 19.42 0.73 24.51
CA ASP A 414 19.86 -0.65 24.25
C ASP A 414 19.27 -1.67 25.24
N ALA A 415 19.10 -1.30 26.52
CA ALA A 415 18.52 -2.17 27.53
C ALA A 415 17.02 -2.39 27.30
N GLY A 416 16.30 -1.32 26.94
CA GLY A 416 14.91 -1.41 26.50
C GLY A 416 14.77 -2.27 25.24
N LEU A 417 15.68 -2.11 24.27
CA LEU A 417 15.67 -2.90 23.04
C LEU A 417 16.02 -4.37 23.27
N GLU A 418 16.93 -4.70 24.20
CA GLU A 418 17.17 -6.07 24.64
C GLU A 418 15.90 -6.72 25.17
N CYS A 419 15.10 -5.99 25.96
CA CYS A 419 13.82 -6.49 26.46
C CYS A 419 12.80 -6.69 25.34
N ILE A 420 12.70 -5.75 24.40
CA ILE A 420 11.82 -5.86 23.22
C ILE A 420 12.21 -7.05 22.34
N ALA A 421 13.52 -7.30 22.17
CA ALA A 421 14.02 -8.40 21.35
C ALA A 421 13.63 -9.79 21.88
N LYS A 422 13.15 -9.90 23.12
CA LYS A 422 12.60 -11.16 23.67
C LYS A 422 11.26 -11.54 23.04
N CYS A 423 10.55 -10.61 22.38
CA CYS A 423 9.32 -10.87 21.64
C CYS A 423 9.61 -11.61 20.32
N LYS A 424 9.48 -12.94 20.33
CA LYS A 424 9.91 -13.81 19.23
C LYS A 424 9.08 -13.70 17.95
N PHE A 425 7.84 -13.24 18.04
CA PHE A 425 6.92 -13.16 16.90
C PHE A 425 6.94 -11.82 16.17
N LEU A 426 7.86 -10.91 16.53
CA LEU A 426 7.97 -9.60 15.90
C LEU A 426 8.28 -9.74 14.40
N LYS A 427 7.37 -9.20 13.58
CA LYS A 427 7.46 -9.07 12.13
C LYS A 427 7.73 -7.63 11.70
N THR A 428 7.24 -6.66 12.46
CA THR A 428 7.46 -5.23 12.20
C THR A 428 7.94 -4.55 13.47
N LEU A 429 9.10 -3.89 13.40
CA LEU A 429 9.68 -3.13 14.50
C LEU A 429 10.11 -1.75 14.02
N LYS A 430 9.59 -0.70 14.64
CA LYS A 430 9.95 0.70 14.32
C LYS A 430 10.54 1.38 15.55
N LEU A 431 11.77 1.85 15.38
CA LEU A 431 12.64 2.42 16.43
C LEU A 431 13.16 3.80 16.02
N GLY A 432 12.46 4.48 15.10
CA GLY A 432 12.92 5.77 14.61
C GLY A 432 13.10 6.77 15.76
N PHE A 433 14.11 7.63 15.71
CA PHE A 433 14.45 8.59 16.77
C PHE A 433 14.75 8.01 18.17
N CYS A 434 14.92 6.69 18.32
CA CYS A 434 15.34 6.09 19.60
C CYS A 434 16.86 6.22 19.85
N LYS A 435 17.27 6.03 21.12
CA LYS A 435 18.66 6.12 21.59
C LYS A 435 19.39 4.77 21.51
N VAL A 436 19.08 3.98 20.48
CA VAL A 436 19.65 2.65 20.26
C VAL A 436 20.99 2.73 19.53
N SER A 437 21.90 1.83 19.86
CA SER A 437 23.23 1.66 19.25
C SER A 437 23.37 0.27 18.61
N ASP A 438 24.55 -0.01 18.06
CA ASP A 438 24.89 -1.33 17.51
C ASP A 438 24.68 -2.47 18.53
N ASN A 439 24.86 -2.21 19.84
CA ASN A 439 24.62 -3.20 20.90
C ASN A 439 23.14 -3.59 20.97
N GLY A 440 22.23 -2.60 21.02
CA GLY A 440 20.79 -2.85 21.02
C GLY A 440 20.35 -3.60 19.76
N ILE A 441 20.87 -3.20 18.60
CA ILE A 441 20.56 -3.85 17.32
C ILE A 441 21.10 -5.29 17.25
N GLU A 442 22.22 -5.59 17.92
CA GLU A 442 22.72 -6.96 18.02
C GLU A 442 21.71 -7.90 18.70
N HIS A 443 21.01 -7.44 19.74
CA HIS A 443 19.95 -8.22 20.38
C HIS A 443 18.79 -8.52 19.42
N VAL A 444 18.41 -7.55 18.57
CA VAL A 444 17.40 -7.75 17.52
C VAL A 444 17.88 -8.80 16.51
N GLY A 445 19.11 -8.66 16.01
CA GLY A 445 19.69 -9.64 15.08
C GLY A 445 19.73 -11.06 15.66
N ARG A 446 20.02 -11.21 16.95
CA ARG A 446 20.08 -12.53 17.60
C ARG A 446 18.70 -13.18 17.82
N ASN A 447 17.66 -12.41 18.10
CA ASN A 447 16.40 -12.94 18.62
C ASN A 447 15.18 -12.76 17.69
N CYS A 448 15.17 -11.76 16.81
CA CYS A 448 14.03 -11.41 15.97
C CYS A 448 14.18 -11.95 14.53
N SER A 449 14.26 -13.28 14.38
CA SER A 449 14.50 -13.93 13.07
C SER A 449 13.31 -13.84 12.09
N ASP A 450 12.10 -13.58 12.60
CA ASP A 450 10.87 -13.46 11.82
C ASP A 450 10.59 -12.06 11.28
N LEU A 451 11.53 -11.12 11.50
CA LEU A 451 11.37 -9.72 11.14
C LEU A 451 11.26 -9.53 9.61
N ILE A 452 10.23 -8.80 9.19
CA ILE A 452 9.89 -8.46 7.81
C ILE A 452 10.17 -6.99 7.53
N GLU A 453 9.89 -6.11 8.50
CA GLU A 453 10.11 -4.67 8.41
C GLU A 453 10.88 -4.17 9.65
N LEU A 454 11.96 -3.45 9.40
CA LEU A 454 12.74 -2.77 10.43
C LEU A 454 12.95 -1.30 10.04
N ASP A 455 12.51 -0.40 10.91
CA ASP A 455 12.71 1.03 10.76
C ASP A 455 13.66 1.58 11.84
N LEU A 456 14.82 2.05 11.41
CA LEU A 456 15.88 2.70 12.21
C LEU A 456 16.06 4.17 11.78
N TYR A 457 14.99 4.82 11.34
CA TYR A 457 15.01 6.22 10.92
C TYR A 457 15.65 7.12 11.98
N ARG A 458 16.73 7.82 11.62
CA ARG A 458 17.47 8.70 12.53
C ARG A 458 18.02 8.01 13.79
N SER A 459 18.32 6.72 13.74
CA SER A 459 19.07 6.03 14.79
C SER A 459 20.56 6.40 14.73
N GLY A 460 20.92 7.51 15.37
CA GLY A 460 22.23 8.17 15.21
C GLY A 460 23.45 7.32 15.63
N ASN A 461 23.26 6.38 16.55
CA ASN A 461 24.33 5.54 17.09
C ASN A 461 24.43 4.16 16.43
N VAL A 462 23.61 3.90 15.40
CA VAL A 462 23.69 2.66 14.61
C VAL A 462 24.67 2.84 13.46
N GLY A 463 25.63 1.92 13.37
CA GLY A 463 26.68 1.86 12.37
C GLY A 463 26.71 0.52 11.62
N ASP A 464 27.84 0.25 10.96
CA ASP A 464 28.00 -0.94 10.12
C ASP A 464 27.90 -2.26 10.90
N ALA A 465 28.30 -2.27 12.18
CA ALA A 465 28.27 -3.48 13.01
C ALA A 465 26.83 -3.89 13.36
N GLY A 466 25.97 -2.94 13.75
CA GLY A 466 24.54 -3.21 13.99
C GLY A 466 23.84 -3.69 12.73
N VAL A 467 24.12 -3.05 11.59
CA VAL A 467 23.57 -3.48 10.29
C VAL A 467 24.05 -4.89 9.91
N ALA A 468 25.30 -5.25 10.19
CA ALA A 468 25.80 -6.60 9.97
C ALA A 468 25.08 -7.64 10.84
N SER A 469 24.78 -7.31 12.10
CA SER A 469 24.03 -8.19 13.02
C SER A 469 22.62 -8.50 12.51
N ILE A 470 21.87 -7.50 12.04
CA ILE A 470 20.54 -7.74 11.45
C ILE A 470 20.63 -8.48 10.11
N ALA A 471 21.65 -8.22 9.30
CA ALA A 471 21.83 -8.94 8.03
C ALA A 471 22.10 -10.44 8.26
N ALA A 472 22.84 -10.78 9.32
CA ALA A 472 23.15 -12.16 9.68
C ALA A 472 21.91 -12.91 10.22
N GLY A 473 21.11 -12.25 11.06
CA GLY A 473 20.03 -12.90 11.82
C GLY A 473 18.62 -12.74 11.27
N CYS A 474 18.27 -11.58 10.70
CA CYS A 474 16.91 -11.25 10.23
C CYS A 474 16.73 -11.55 8.74
N ARG A 475 16.92 -12.81 8.32
CA ARG A 475 16.96 -13.19 6.88
C ARG A 475 15.64 -13.02 6.12
N LYS A 476 14.52 -12.89 6.83
CA LYS A 476 13.18 -12.67 6.25
C LYS A 476 12.88 -11.19 5.94
N LEU A 477 13.83 -10.29 6.22
CA LEU A 477 13.63 -8.85 6.07
C LEU A 477 13.34 -8.47 4.61
N ARG A 478 12.27 -7.69 4.42
CA ARG A 478 11.80 -7.20 3.12
C ARG A 478 11.88 -5.69 3.01
N ILE A 479 11.71 -4.98 4.13
CA ILE A 479 11.73 -3.53 4.20
C ILE A 479 12.73 -3.12 5.28
N LEU A 480 13.71 -2.30 4.89
CA LEU A 480 14.72 -1.77 5.80
C LEU A 480 14.85 -0.26 5.59
N ASN A 481 14.59 0.51 6.65
CA ASN A 481 14.80 1.95 6.66
C ASN A 481 15.99 2.29 7.57
N LEU A 482 17.08 2.75 6.95
CA LEU A 482 18.30 3.25 7.59
C LEU A 482 18.47 4.75 7.36
N SER A 483 17.41 5.46 6.96
CA SER A 483 17.49 6.87 6.61
C SER A 483 18.01 7.71 7.79
N TYR A 484 18.98 8.57 7.48
CA TYR A 484 19.65 9.50 8.37
C TYR A 484 20.42 8.82 9.51
N CYS A 485 20.96 7.61 9.27
CA CYS A 485 21.97 6.98 10.12
C CYS A 485 23.36 7.47 9.68
N PRO A 486 24.04 8.37 10.41
CA PRO A 486 25.27 9.01 9.93
C PRO A 486 26.49 8.08 9.93
N ASN A 487 26.43 6.97 10.67
CA ASN A 487 27.56 6.07 10.90
C ASN A 487 27.61 4.86 9.97
N ILE A 488 26.62 4.66 9.11
CA ILE A 488 26.65 3.58 8.12
C ILE A 488 27.47 3.97 6.90
N THR A 489 28.14 2.99 6.29
CA THR A 489 28.97 3.14 5.09
C THR A 489 28.62 2.08 4.05
N ASP A 490 29.37 2.01 2.95
CA ASP A 490 29.25 0.92 1.97
C ASP A 490 29.42 -0.48 2.60
N ALA A 491 30.07 -0.62 3.77
CA ALA A 491 30.15 -1.90 4.47
C ALA A 491 28.77 -2.41 4.91
N SER A 492 27.88 -1.53 5.39
CA SER A 492 26.48 -1.86 5.65
C SER A 492 25.80 -2.43 4.41
N ILE A 493 26.01 -1.83 3.23
CA ILE A 493 25.39 -2.28 1.98
C ILE A 493 25.90 -3.66 1.58
N VAL A 494 27.19 -3.93 1.76
CA VAL A 494 27.78 -5.26 1.57
C VAL A 494 27.09 -6.28 2.48
N SER A 495 26.90 -5.98 3.77
CA SER A 495 26.22 -6.87 4.70
C SER A 495 24.77 -7.13 4.31
N ILE A 496 24.00 -6.07 3.99
CA ILE A 496 22.59 -6.13 3.59
C ILE A 496 22.39 -6.97 2.33
N SER A 497 23.41 -7.09 1.47
CA SER A 497 23.32 -7.92 0.26
C SER A 497 23.04 -9.41 0.51
N GLN A 498 23.25 -9.89 1.74
CA GLN A 498 22.89 -11.24 2.18
C GLN A 498 21.38 -11.42 2.40
N LEU A 499 20.62 -10.33 2.53
CA LEU A 499 19.17 -10.34 2.70
C LEU A 499 18.46 -10.61 1.37
N SER A 500 18.37 -11.89 1.00
CA SER A 500 17.82 -12.32 -0.28
C SER A 500 16.36 -11.93 -0.50
N HIS A 501 15.60 -11.64 0.56
CA HIS A 501 14.19 -11.23 0.46
C HIS A 501 13.98 -9.71 0.45
N LEU A 502 15.04 -8.92 0.55
CA LEU A 502 14.93 -7.47 0.63
C LEU A 502 14.33 -6.89 -0.65
N GLN A 503 13.27 -6.10 -0.49
CA GLN A 503 12.50 -5.48 -1.56
C GLN A 503 12.58 -3.96 -1.53
N GLN A 504 12.68 -3.37 -0.34
CA GLN A 504 12.71 -1.92 -0.14
C GLN A 504 13.84 -1.54 0.80
N LEU A 505 14.67 -0.60 0.35
CA LEU A 505 15.80 -0.08 1.10
C LEU A 505 15.80 1.45 1.06
N GLU A 506 15.58 2.08 2.22
CA GLU A 506 15.66 3.53 2.37
C GLU A 506 16.93 3.92 3.14
N ILE A 507 17.82 4.72 2.53
CA ILE A 507 19.13 5.12 3.09
C ILE A 507 19.29 6.66 3.02
N ARG A 508 18.18 7.41 3.03
CA ARG A 508 18.19 8.87 2.81
C ARG A 508 19.16 9.58 3.75
N GLY A 509 20.00 10.49 3.27
CA GLY A 509 20.85 11.33 4.11
C GLY A 509 22.09 10.63 4.70
N CYS A 510 22.38 9.37 4.33
CA CYS A 510 23.57 8.67 4.79
C CYS A 510 24.77 9.03 3.90
N LYS A 511 25.39 10.17 4.21
CA LYS A 511 26.43 10.80 3.37
C LYS A 511 27.67 9.94 3.12
N ARG A 512 27.95 8.94 3.97
CA ARG A 512 29.09 8.02 3.85
C ARG A 512 28.82 6.81 2.96
N VAL A 513 27.59 6.68 2.43
CA VAL A 513 27.22 5.65 1.45
C VAL A 513 27.41 6.23 0.05
N GLY A 514 28.40 5.69 -0.67
CA GLY A 514 28.77 6.09 -2.03
C GLY A 514 28.59 4.99 -3.07
N LEU A 515 28.40 3.74 -2.62
CA LEU A 515 28.36 2.53 -3.45
C LEU A 515 29.63 2.36 -4.31
N GLU A 516 30.80 2.68 -3.75
CA GLU A 516 32.09 2.60 -4.45
C GLU A 516 32.75 1.22 -4.30
N LYS A 517 32.33 0.43 -3.30
CA LYS A 517 32.80 -0.94 -3.11
C LYS A 517 32.13 -1.90 -4.11
N LYS A 518 32.79 -3.03 -4.38
CA LYS A 518 32.22 -4.12 -5.18
C LYS A 518 31.06 -4.76 -4.40
N LEU A 519 29.84 -4.63 -4.94
CA LEU A 519 28.62 -5.18 -4.36
C LEU A 519 28.12 -6.37 -5.20
N PRO A 520 27.49 -7.38 -4.58
CA PRO A 520 26.81 -8.44 -5.32
C PRO A 520 25.42 -7.95 -5.78
N GLU A 521 24.77 -8.75 -6.64
CA GLU A 521 23.44 -8.43 -7.18
C GLU A 521 22.31 -8.56 -6.15
N PHE A 522 21.48 -7.53 -6.07
CA PHE A 522 20.24 -7.49 -5.30
C PHE A 522 19.05 -7.88 -6.19
N LYS A 523 18.85 -9.18 -6.36
CA LYS A 523 17.87 -9.72 -7.31
C LYS A 523 16.41 -9.38 -7.00
N ASN A 524 16.07 -9.11 -5.73
CA ASN A 524 14.70 -8.86 -5.31
C ASN A 524 14.43 -7.41 -4.90
N LEU A 525 15.43 -6.53 -4.95
CA LEU A 525 15.25 -5.13 -4.58
C LEU A 525 14.49 -4.39 -5.67
N VAL A 526 13.38 -3.77 -5.28
CA VAL A 526 12.44 -3.06 -6.16
C VAL A 526 12.49 -1.56 -5.93
N GLU A 527 12.73 -1.13 -4.68
CA GLU A 527 12.77 0.27 -4.29
C GLU A 527 14.06 0.60 -3.53
N LEU A 528 14.74 1.64 -4.01
CA LEU A 528 15.98 2.13 -3.44
C LEU A 528 15.92 3.66 -3.32
N ASP A 529 15.95 4.16 -2.08
CA ASP A 529 15.97 5.59 -1.81
C ASP A 529 17.32 6.04 -1.25
N LEU A 530 18.10 6.71 -2.12
CA LEU A 530 19.43 7.24 -1.85
C LEU A 530 19.44 8.77 -1.80
N LYS A 531 18.29 9.41 -1.54
CA LYS A 531 18.21 10.88 -1.45
C LYS A 531 19.30 11.41 -0.51
N HIS A 532 20.06 12.41 -0.96
CA HIS A 532 21.06 13.09 -0.13
C HIS A 532 22.19 12.16 0.39
N CYS A 533 22.54 11.13 -0.39
CA CYS A 533 23.71 10.26 -0.14
C CYS A 533 24.95 10.74 -0.91
N GLY A 534 26.11 10.13 -0.63
CA GLY A 534 27.39 10.41 -1.29
C GLY A 534 27.51 9.81 -2.69
N ILE A 535 26.40 9.67 -3.44
CA ILE A 535 26.40 9.00 -4.75
C ILE A 535 26.93 9.93 -5.82
N GLY A 536 28.03 9.51 -6.47
CA GLY A 536 28.55 10.06 -7.72
C GLY A 536 28.46 9.06 -8.88
N ASP A 537 29.19 9.30 -9.96
CA ASP A 537 29.13 8.48 -11.19
C ASP A 537 29.57 7.02 -10.97
N ARG A 538 30.54 6.80 -10.09
CA ARG A 538 30.95 5.44 -9.67
C ARG A 538 29.81 4.71 -8.96
N GLY A 539 29.15 5.38 -8.03
CA GLY A 539 27.97 4.83 -7.36
C GLY A 539 26.82 4.55 -8.34
N MET A 540 26.62 5.42 -9.33
CA MET A 540 25.63 5.21 -10.39
C MET A 540 25.95 3.97 -11.25
N THR A 541 27.23 3.72 -11.50
CA THR A 541 27.70 2.50 -12.16
C THR A 541 27.32 1.28 -11.33
N SER A 542 27.61 1.28 -10.04
CA SER A 542 27.21 0.21 -9.11
C SER A 542 25.69 0.01 -9.09
N ILE A 543 24.90 1.09 -9.15
CA ILE A 543 23.44 0.98 -9.15
C ILE A 543 22.94 0.16 -10.35
N VAL A 544 23.46 0.44 -11.54
CA VAL A 544 23.06 -0.26 -12.76
C VAL A 544 23.41 -1.74 -12.72
N TYR A 545 24.59 -2.10 -12.22
CA TYR A 545 25.02 -3.50 -12.17
C TYR A 545 24.40 -4.29 -11.02
N CYS A 546 24.17 -3.65 -9.87
CA CYS A 546 23.79 -4.37 -8.65
C CYS A 546 22.27 -4.45 -8.46
N PHE A 547 21.47 -3.59 -9.08
CA PHE A 547 20.01 -3.55 -8.88
C PHE A 547 19.23 -3.74 -10.21
N PRO A 548 19.31 -4.92 -10.85
CA PRO A 548 18.76 -5.13 -12.19
C PRO A 548 17.22 -5.05 -12.26
N ASN A 549 16.52 -5.30 -11.15
CA ASN A 549 15.05 -5.32 -11.07
C ASN A 549 14.46 -4.06 -10.42
N LEU A 550 15.26 -2.99 -10.30
CA LEU A 550 14.84 -1.77 -9.64
C LEU A 550 13.71 -1.08 -10.41
N GLN A 551 12.61 -0.79 -9.72
CA GLN A 551 11.45 -0.10 -10.29
C GLN A 551 11.33 1.33 -9.76
N GLN A 552 11.86 1.60 -8.57
CA GLN A 552 11.78 2.91 -7.94
C GLN A 552 13.16 3.35 -7.46
N LEU A 553 13.59 4.53 -7.91
CA LEU A 553 14.90 5.08 -7.57
C LEU A 553 14.78 6.56 -7.20
N ASN A 554 15.38 6.93 -6.06
CA ASN A 554 15.49 8.33 -5.66
C ASN A 554 16.96 8.70 -5.48
N LEU A 555 17.44 9.60 -6.35
CA LEU A 555 18.80 10.14 -6.35
C LEU A 555 18.81 11.65 -6.10
N SER A 556 17.72 12.20 -5.60
CA SER A 556 17.60 13.64 -5.33
C SER A 556 18.73 14.09 -4.40
N TYR A 557 19.34 15.25 -4.64
CA TYR A 557 20.46 15.79 -3.85
C TYR A 557 21.75 14.95 -3.90
N CYS A 558 21.94 14.11 -4.92
CA CYS A 558 23.20 13.40 -5.18
C CYS A 558 24.06 14.15 -6.22
N ARG A 559 25.38 13.99 -6.14
CA ARG A 559 26.35 14.69 -7.00
C ARG A 559 26.71 13.86 -8.24
N ILE A 560 25.71 13.59 -9.07
CA ILE A 560 25.85 12.81 -10.31
C ILE A 560 26.08 13.77 -11.48
N SER A 561 27.04 13.48 -12.34
CA SER A 561 27.33 14.26 -13.54
C SER A 561 26.48 13.82 -14.73
N ASN A 562 26.60 14.52 -15.87
CA ASN A 562 26.01 14.06 -17.14
C ASN A 562 26.40 12.61 -17.48
N ALA A 563 27.66 12.22 -17.25
CA ALA A 563 28.17 10.89 -17.62
C ALA A 563 27.53 9.78 -16.77
N GLY A 564 27.38 10.00 -15.46
CA GLY A 564 26.69 9.06 -14.59
C GLY A 564 25.20 8.96 -14.93
N LEU A 565 24.54 10.08 -15.22
CA LEU A 565 23.09 10.09 -15.40
C LEU A 565 22.63 9.32 -16.64
N VAL A 566 23.38 9.35 -17.74
CA VAL A 566 23.07 8.58 -18.97
C VAL A 566 22.90 7.08 -18.67
N MET A 567 23.57 6.57 -17.64
CA MET A 567 23.46 5.17 -17.22
C MET A 567 22.07 4.78 -16.71
N LEU A 568 21.19 5.75 -16.40
CA LEU A 568 19.79 5.46 -16.05
C LEU A 568 19.08 4.64 -17.12
N GLY A 569 19.39 4.84 -18.41
CA GLY A 569 18.79 4.09 -19.51
C GLY A 569 19.04 2.57 -19.44
N ASN A 570 20.05 2.13 -18.67
CA ASN A 570 20.34 0.71 -18.48
C ASN A 570 19.42 0.06 -17.44
N LEU A 571 18.69 0.83 -16.63
CA LEU A 571 17.72 0.32 -15.67
C LEU A 571 16.39 0.02 -16.38
N ARG A 572 16.32 -1.15 -17.00
CA ARG A 572 15.21 -1.55 -17.88
C ARG A 572 13.86 -1.64 -17.18
N CYS A 573 13.83 -1.88 -15.86
CA CYS A 573 12.61 -1.99 -15.07
C CYS A 573 12.20 -0.68 -14.38
N LEU A 574 12.94 0.42 -14.55
CA LEU A 574 12.70 1.64 -13.80
C LEU A 574 11.37 2.30 -14.20
N GLN A 575 10.47 2.43 -13.24
CA GLN A 575 9.13 3.00 -13.42
C GLN A 575 8.99 4.38 -12.77
N ASN A 576 9.59 4.58 -11.60
CA ASN A 576 9.50 5.83 -10.86
C ASN A 576 10.89 6.36 -10.53
N VAL A 577 11.18 7.59 -10.93
CA VAL A 577 12.45 8.25 -10.61
C VAL A 577 12.23 9.60 -9.94
N LYS A 578 13.03 9.90 -8.91
CA LYS A 578 13.07 11.21 -8.25
C LYS A 578 14.48 11.79 -8.39
N LEU A 579 14.59 12.86 -9.18
CA LEU A 579 15.84 13.55 -9.54
C LEU A 579 15.71 15.04 -9.23
N VAL A 580 15.44 15.37 -7.96
CA VAL A 580 15.35 16.77 -7.51
C VAL A 580 16.74 17.23 -7.08
N GLN A 581 17.25 18.29 -7.73
CA GLN A 581 18.56 18.88 -7.42
C GLN A 581 19.67 17.82 -7.43
N ILE A 582 19.80 17.12 -8.56
CA ILE A 582 21.02 16.35 -8.88
C ILE A 582 22.14 17.34 -9.26
N GLY A 583 23.40 16.89 -9.36
CA GLY A 583 24.57 17.74 -9.68
C GLY A 583 24.45 18.58 -10.97
N ASP A 584 25.55 19.11 -11.49
CA ASP A 584 25.53 19.93 -12.71
C ASP A 584 25.23 19.08 -13.96
N VAL A 585 23.94 18.77 -14.12
CA VAL A 585 23.39 18.00 -15.22
C VAL A 585 22.67 18.96 -16.16
N SER A 586 23.03 18.89 -17.44
CA SER A 586 22.32 19.63 -18.48
C SER A 586 20.90 19.09 -18.66
N ILE A 587 19.94 19.99 -18.89
CA ILE A 587 18.53 19.60 -19.08
C ILE A 587 18.37 18.64 -20.27
N GLU A 588 19.21 18.78 -21.30
CA GLU A 588 19.23 17.92 -22.48
C GLU A 588 19.62 16.48 -22.16
N VAL A 589 20.68 16.29 -21.36
CA VAL A 589 21.13 14.96 -20.91
C VAL A 589 20.10 14.34 -19.97
N LEU A 590 19.50 15.13 -19.08
CA LEU A 590 18.41 14.66 -18.22
C LEU A 590 17.25 14.12 -19.07
N ALA A 591 16.77 14.90 -20.05
CA ALA A 591 15.70 14.47 -20.93
C ALA A 591 16.06 13.21 -21.72
N ALA A 592 17.27 13.14 -22.27
CA ALA A 592 17.75 11.97 -23.03
C ALA A 592 17.87 10.70 -22.16
N ALA A 593 18.40 10.84 -20.94
CA ALA A 593 18.51 9.73 -19.98
C ALA A 593 17.12 9.20 -19.59
N LEU A 594 16.16 10.09 -19.33
CA LEU A 594 14.78 9.71 -19.01
C LEU A 594 14.06 9.05 -20.21
N LEU A 595 14.26 9.56 -21.43
CA LEU A 595 13.72 8.95 -22.64
C LEU A 595 14.27 7.54 -22.85
N SER A 596 15.52 7.29 -22.47
CA SER A 596 16.15 5.97 -22.52
C SER A 596 15.57 4.99 -21.50
N CYS A 597 14.93 5.48 -20.43
CA CYS A 597 14.18 4.64 -19.49
C CYS A 597 12.86 4.22 -20.13
N VAL A 598 12.86 3.04 -20.76
CA VAL A 598 11.70 2.57 -21.54
C VAL A 598 10.47 2.40 -20.65
N CYS A 599 10.64 1.87 -19.42
CA CYS A 599 9.56 1.60 -18.44
C CYS A 599 9.04 2.80 -17.62
N LEU A 600 9.53 4.01 -17.88
CA LEU A 600 9.29 5.15 -16.98
C LEU A 600 7.84 5.65 -17.00
N LYS A 601 7.23 5.76 -15.82
CA LYS A 601 5.84 6.20 -15.60
C LYS A 601 5.73 7.48 -14.80
N LYS A 602 6.67 7.73 -13.90
CA LYS A 602 6.66 8.92 -13.05
C LYS A 602 8.07 9.45 -12.90
N ALA A 603 8.23 10.73 -13.20
CA ALA A 603 9.47 11.45 -12.94
C ALA A 603 9.17 12.64 -12.03
N LYS A 604 9.89 12.75 -10.91
CA LYS A 604 9.88 13.96 -10.08
C LYS A 604 11.18 14.72 -10.32
N LEU A 605 11.08 15.87 -10.96
CA LEU A 605 12.22 16.65 -11.45
C LEU A 605 12.27 18.04 -10.80
N PHE A 606 13.44 18.66 -10.80
CA PHE A 606 13.59 20.07 -10.44
C PHE A 606 13.36 20.94 -11.68
N CYS A 607 12.54 21.97 -11.55
CA CYS A 607 12.26 22.91 -12.65
C CYS A 607 13.37 23.97 -12.70
N ASN A 608 14.12 24.02 -13.80
CA ASN A 608 14.89 25.20 -14.17
C ASN A 608 14.01 26.05 -15.08
N ALA A 609 13.91 27.36 -14.80
CA ALA A 609 13.05 28.31 -15.52
C ALA A 609 13.42 28.56 -17.01
N LEU A 610 14.22 27.68 -17.62
CA LEU A 610 14.79 27.80 -18.97
C LEU A 610 14.53 26.52 -19.79
N LEU A 611 13.27 26.11 -19.91
CA LEU A 611 12.88 25.06 -20.86
C LEU A 611 12.61 25.70 -22.22
N ASN A 612 13.52 25.52 -23.19
CA ASN A 612 13.31 25.95 -24.58
C ASN A 612 12.35 25.00 -25.33
N ASP A 613 11.89 25.38 -26.52
CA ASP A 613 10.90 24.60 -27.29
C ASP A 613 11.36 23.18 -27.66
N SER A 614 12.64 22.99 -27.96
CA SER A 614 13.20 21.66 -28.29
C SER A 614 13.24 20.73 -27.08
N ILE A 615 13.50 21.29 -25.89
CA ILE A 615 13.51 20.58 -24.62
C ILE A 615 12.07 20.25 -24.20
N ASN A 616 11.14 21.19 -24.43
CA ASN A 616 9.71 20.95 -24.26
C ASN A 616 9.25 19.77 -25.10
N ALA A 617 9.71 19.64 -26.35
CA ALA A 617 9.35 18.51 -27.22
C ALA A 617 9.80 17.14 -26.65
N ARG A 618 10.99 17.04 -26.02
CA ARG A 618 11.47 15.79 -25.41
C ARG A 618 10.69 15.41 -24.16
N TYR A 619 10.33 16.38 -23.33
CA TYR A 619 9.49 16.12 -22.16
C TYR A 619 8.04 15.83 -22.56
N GLN A 620 7.53 16.49 -23.59
CA GLN A 620 6.24 16.17 -24.20
C GLN A 620 6.23 14.72 -24.69
N GLN A 621 7.29 14.25 -25.36
CA GLN A 621 7.42 12.86 -25.78
C GLN A 621 7.38 11.87 -24.60
N LEU A 622 7.92 12.23 -23.43
CA LEU A 622 7.79 11.42 -22.21
C LEU A 622 6.34 11.37 -21.73
N GLU A 623 5.64 12.50 -21.73
CA GLU A 623 4.23 12.59 -21.36
C GLU A 623 3.32 11.84 -22.35
N ASP A 624 3.61 11.92 -23.65
CA ASP A 624 2.93 11.18 -24.71
C ASP A 624 3.14 9.66 -24.58
N ARG A 625 4.26 9.23 -23.99
CA ARG A 625 4.51 7.83 -23.56
C ARG A 625 3.77 7.45 -22.29
N GLY A 626 2.98 8.35 -21.71
CA GLY A 626 2.23 8.12 -20.47
C GLY A 626 3.03 8.38 -19.19
N CYS A 627 4.26 8.93 -19.28
CA CYS A 627 5.03 9.28 -18.10
C CYS A 627 4.53 10.59 -17.49
N ARG A 628 4.06 10.57 -16.24
CA ARG A 628 3.68 11.79 -15.52
C ARG A 628 4.90 12.48 -14.94
N ILE A 629 5.15 13.71 -15.37
CA ILE A 629 6.24 14.53 -14.84
C ILE A 629 5.69 15.45 -13.75
N ARG A 630 6.30 15.39 -12.57
CA ARG A 630 6.03 16.32 -11.48
C ARG A 630 7.21 17.25 -11.29
N TRP A 631 7.01 18.50 -11.69
CA TRP A 631 7.97 19.57 -11.49
C TRP A 631 7.95 20.08 -10.05
N MET A 632 9.14 20.21 -9.46
CA MET A 632 9.35 20.93 -8.21
C MET A 632 9.84 22.33 -8.51
N ILE A 633 9.04 23.32 -8.13
CA ILE A 633 9.40 24.74 -8.16
C ILE A 633 10.02 25.07 -6.80
N LYS A 634 11.14 25.78 -6.79
CA LYS A 634 11.72 26.32 -5.55
C LYS A 634 10.69 27.32 -4.97
N PRO A 635 10.31 27.25 -3.69
CA PRO A 635 9.61 28.38 -3.08
C PRO A 635 10.47 29.62 -3.28
N GLU A 636 9.89 30.70 -3.80
CA GLU A 636 10.52 32.02 -3.74
C GLU A 636 10.87 32.28 -2.28
N ARG A 637 12.14 32.62 -2.04
CA ARG A 637 12.70 32.78 -0.70
C ARG A 637 12.20 34.04 -0.04
#